data_AF-A0A0R1JRW0-F1
#
_entry.id   AF-A0A0R1JRW0-F1
#
_cell.length_a   1.000
_cell.length_b   1.000
_cell.length_c   1.000
_cell.angle_alpha   90.00
_cell.angle_beta   90.00
_cell.angle_gamma   90.00
#
_symmetry.space_group_name_H-M   'P 1'
#
loop_
_entity.id
_entity.type
_entity.pdbx_description
1 polymer ?
#
loop_
_entity_poly.entity_id
_entity_poly.type
_entity_poly.pdbx_seq_one_letter_code
_entity_poly.pdbx_strand_id
1 'polypeptide(L)'
;MTQAVTAANTVDDAIKNAATTASPYSKEPDVATALTVIAALKPTTATADKQAAIDALTQAINTAAPLRKTADDDATTTLAKVTPELAQNPAVLQAQNDLTTAQASAVANNGTTAAITAATHALETAIAAANQAKAAASTALNQAADPVSNEAPVSAAKTSLATALADPTTPNDQLSTLATAYTNAISTAKAARTSATDNGAATVAKATTAGVAANTDVAAAIANYTTVVGKADNAAATTAEVNAAAQAVQAAIDAATQANTAAKTALAQDAQPVANEAPVTTAKAALQDLLADPASATTAINDAVTKYNNAISAAKTARDTAKTTGDSTVSQATTDGVNQNTDVAKTIAAYNDVVKAADAGTATTAAVATAAQAVQQAIADANQANTAAKTALAQPASPVGNEPALAAVKAKLQTILAEPTSSTDEITTATQAYNAAITKAKADRDAAETAGDNTVAGATTAGVAQDGDVATAIKAYHDTVAGADAETKTSAEVAAAAKAVQTAIDAATAARAVTVPTAPYALDDAVAKAQAARDALLAEPTSSTTAIQQATAALQAAVTAAAKARATATATGAAAAKQATTKGVAQEPTVAKALAHFKAVQTAAANNEASTAALQAAADALQNAVTNAATARQAAIKSGDQLADAAKRAGNAAVAAAMAKYEQVKRAAAAGQATTAQLQSAIAALKAAMAKAATPAPTSQPTAPQSQANLPAAGDATSPAGMIGVAVLSLFRLLGYAKKRRDDTD
;
A
#
# COMPACT_ATOMS: atom_id res chain seq x y z
N MET A 1 153.08 -42.45 94.89
CA MET A 1 153.27 -41.07 94.38
C MET A 1 153.21 -41.01 92.85
N THR A 2 153.96 -41.86 92.12
CA THR A 2 153.94 -41.92 90.64
C THR A 2 152.55 -42.24 90.05
N GLN A 3 151.81 -43.19 90.62
CA GLN A 3 150.43 -43.49 90.19
C GLN A 3 149.44 -42.33 90.41
N ALA A 4 149.66 -41.48 91.42
CA ALA A 4 148.78 -40.34 91.72
C ALA A 4 149.01 -39.15 90.77
N VAL A 5 150.25 -38.92 90.34
CA VAL A 5 150.60 -37.90 89.33
C VAL A 5 150.11 -38.31 87.95
N THR A 6 150.22 -39.59 87.59
CA THR A 6 149.66 -40.11 86.32
C THR A 6 148.14 -39.99 86.30
N ALA A 7 147.44 -40.36 87.38
CA ALA A 7 146.00 -40.18 87.48
C ALA A 7 145.58 -38.70 87.41
N ALA A 8 146.30 -37.79 88.08
CA ALA A 8 146.03 -36.35 88.01
C ALA A 8 146.21 -35.77 86.59
N ASN A 9 147.26 -36.17 85.87
CA ASN A 9 147.47 -35.76 84.48
C ASN A 9 146.38 -36.30 83.54
N THR A 10 145.92 -37.54 83.73
CA THR A 10 144.81 -38.12 82.97
C THR A 10 143.49 -37.37 83.19
N VAL A 11 143.21 -36.93 84.42
CA VAL A 11 142.02 -36.13 84.75
C VAL A 11 142.11 -34.71 84.15
N ASP A 12 143.28 -34.07 84.21
CA ASP A 12 143.47 -32.73 83.63
C ASP A 12 143.36 -32.75 82.08
N ASP A 13 143.82 -33.81 81.42
CA ASP A 13 143.63 -33.97 79.97
C ASP A 13 142.19 -34.31 79.60
N ALA A 14 141.48 -35.09 80.43
CA ALA A 14 140.04 -35.32 80.28
C ALA A 14 139.23 -34.02 80.43
N ILE A 15 139.64 -33.12 81.34
CA ILE A 15 139.05 -31.78 81.49
C ILE A 15 139.29 -30.93 80.23
N LYS A 16 140.52 -30.88 79.70
CA LYS A 16 140.80 -30.13 78.44
C LYS A 16 139.98 -30.65 77.27
N ASN A 17 139.79 -31.97 77.20
CA ASN A 17 139.04 -32.61 76.13
C ASN A 17 137.54 -32.70 76.42
N ALA A 18 137.05 -32.24 77.57
CA ALA A 18 135.67 -32.41 78.02
C ALA A 18 134.64 -31.90 77.00
N ALA A 19 134.89 -30.73 76.41
CA ALA A 19 134.02 -30.16 75.37
C ALA A 19 134.00 -31.01 74.08
N THR A 20 135.14 -31.62 73.71
CA THR A 20 135.25 -32.52 72.57
C THR A 20 134.56 -33.86 72.86
N THR A 21 134.78 -34.43 74.05
CA THR A 21 134.14 -35.67 74.52
C THR A 21 132.63 -35.52 74.64
N ALA A 22 132.14 -34.34 75.01
CA ALA A 22 130.73 -34.03 75.11
C ALA A 22 130.06 -33.72 73.76
N SER A 23 130.80 -33.66 72.66
CA SER A 23 130.22 -33.45 71.31
C SER A 23 129.71 -34.79 70.75
N PRO A 24 128.53 -34.85 70.11
CA PRO A 24 127.60 -33.76 69.77
C PRO A 24 126.53 -33.46 70.84
N TYR A 25 126.70 -33.90 72.08
CA TYR A 25 125.72 -33.80 73.16
C TYR A 25 125.86 -32.53 74.01
N SER A 26 126.70 -31.57 73.63
CA SER A 26 127.12 -30.47 74.51
C SER A 26 126.02 -29.45 74.80
N LYS A 27 124.92 -29.49 74.05
CA LYS A 27 123.73 -28.64 74.23
C LYS A 27 122.63 -29.31 75.05
N GLU A 28 122.79 -30.57 75.44
CA GLU A 28 121.83 -31.23 76.32
C GLU A 28 121.89 -30.59 77.71
N PRO A 29 120.75 -30.37 78.40
CA PRO A 29 120.73 -29.64 79.67
C PRO A 29 121.73 -30.16 80.70
N ASP A 30 121.73 -31.47 80.96
CA ASP A 30 122.60 -32.09 81.98
C ASP A 30 124.07 -32.11 81.55
N VAL A 31 124.35 -32.28 80.25
CA VAL A 31 125.73 -32.25 79.70
C VAL A 31 126.28 -30.82 79.71
N ALA A 32 125.48 -29.83 79.35
CA ALA A 32 125.84 -28.42 79.41
C ALA A 32 126.08 -27.95 80.87
N THR A 33 125.27 -28.42 81.82
CA THR A 33 125.49 -28.20 83.24
C THR A 33 126.79 -28.86 83.70
N ALA A 34 127.06 -30.11 83.33
CA ALA A 34 128.31 -30.79 83.67
C ALA A 34 129.55 -30.11 83.06
N LEU A 35 129.46 -29.64 81.81
CA LEU A 35 130.51 -28.83 81.17
C LEU A 35 130.73 -27.49 81.88
N THR A 36 129.67 -26.86 82.38
CA THR A 36 129.76 -25.62 83.17
C THR A 36 130.48 -25.86 84.50
N VAL A 37 130.15 -26.97 85.18
CA VAL A 37 130.84 -27.40 86.40
C VAL A 37 132.33 -27.64 86.11
N ILE A 38 132.66 -28.31 85.00
CA ILE A 38 134.06 -28.52 84.57
C ILE A 38 134.78 -27.20 84.27
N ALA A 39 134.12 -26.26 83.59
CA ALA A 39 134.68 -24.94 83.29
C ALA A 39 134.92 -24.08 84.54
N ALA A 40 134.19 -24.33 85.64
CA ALA A 40 134.33 -23.62 86.91
C ALA A 40 135.45 -24.18 87.82
N LEU A 41 136.09 -25.29 87.43
CA LEU A 41 137.19 -25.90 88.19
C LEU A 41 138.44 -25.01 88.13
N LYS A 42 139.05 -24.75 89.29
CA LYS A 42 140.31 -24.00 89.38
C LYS A 42 141.50 -24.94 89.18
N PRO A 43 142.68 -24.44 88.76
CA PRO A 43 143.89 -25.26 88.69
C PRO A 43 144.23 -25.96 90.01
N THR A 44 143.85 -25.33 91.14
CA THR A 44 144.05 -25.82 92.52
C THR A 44 142.93 -26.73 93.05
N THR A 45 141.89 -27.01 92.26
CA THR A 45 140.79 -27.92 92.67
C THR A 45 141.31 -29.33 92.89
N ALA A 46 140.83 -30.01 93.93
CA ALA A 46 141.28 -31.35 94.31
C ALA A 46 141.02 -32.37 93.19
N THR A 47 141.94 -33.32 93.01
CA THR A 47 141.85 -34.36 91.96
C THR A 47 140.57 -35.19 92.06
N ALA A 48 140.06 -35.42 93.29
CA ALA A 48 138.80 -36.13 93.50
C ALA A 48 137.57 -35.35 92.98
N ASP A 49 137.52 -34.03 93.18
CA ASP A 49 136.43 -33.19 92.69
C ASP A 49 136.48 -33.02 91.17
N LYS A 50 137.69 -32.93 90.60
CA LYS A 50 137.92 -32.95 89.15
C LYS A 50 137.44 -34.27 88.53
N GLN A 51 137.75 -35.41 89.17
CA GLN A 51 137.28 -36.72 88.74
C GLN A 51 135.75 -36.82 88.86
N ALA A 52 135.15 -36.36 89.96
CA ALA A 52 133.70 -36.36 90.13
C ALA A 52 132.97 -35.51 89.06
N ALA A 53 133.55 -34.38 88.64
CA ALA A 53 133.01 -33.56 87.55
C ALA A 53 133.12 -34.27 86.18
N ILE A 54 134.22 -34.98 85.92
CA ILE A 54 134.39 -35.81 84.71
C ILE A 54 133.45 -37.03 84.72
N ASP A 55 133.25 -37.67 85.87
CA ASP A 55 132.32 -38.78 86.04
C ASP A 55 130.87 -38.31 85.84
N ALA A 56 130.51 -37.14 86.38
CA ALA A 56 129.22 -36.51 86.16
C ALA A 56 128.99 -36.14 84.69
N LEU A 57 130.01 -35.61 83.99
CA LEU A 57 129.94 -35.37 82.55
C LEU A 57 129.77 -36.67 81.77
N THR A 58 130.54 -37.70 82.11
CA THR A 58 130.47 -39.03 81.48
C THR A 58 129.09 -39.66 81.70
N GLN A 59 128.53 -39.56 82.89
CA GLN A 59 127.18 -40.01 83.21
C GLN A 59 126.12 -39.24 82.44
N ALA A 60 126.24 -37.91 82.35
CA ALA A 60 125.34 -37.07 81.57
C ALA A 60 125.36 -37.43 80.08
N ILE A 61 126.55 -37.68 79.51
CA ILE A 61 126.71 -38.14 78.12
C ILE A 61 126.12 -39.53 77.93
N ASN A 62 126.41 -40.48 78.83
CA ASN A 62 125.87 -41.85 78.76
C ASN A 62 124.34 -41.90 78.92
N THR A 63 123.75 -40.88 79.53
CA THR A 63 122.29 -40.70 79.61
C THR A 63 121.75 -40.04 78.34
N ALA A 64 122.44 -39.03 77.81
CA ALA A 64 122.02 -38.28 76.63
C ALA A 64 122.14 -39.06 75.31
N ALA A 65 123.21 -39.83 75.13
CA ALA A 65 123.48 -40.57 73.90
C ALA A 65 122.37 -41.58 73.51
N PRO A 66 121.87 -42.47 74.40
CA PRO A 66 120.77 -43.38 74.05
C PRO A 66 119.44 -42.67 73.82
N LEU A 67 119.18 -41.55 74.52
CA LEU A 67 117.99 -40.72 74.31
C LEU A 67 118.03 -40.04 72.94
N ARG A 68 119.19 -39.49 72.54
CA ARG A 68 119.41 -38.93 71.22
C ARG A 68 119.18 -39.97 70.12
N LYS A 69 119.76 -41.16 70.30
CA LYS A 69 119.57 -42.27 69.36
C LYS A 69 118.09 -42.64 69.21
N THR A 70 117.36 -42.71 70.32
CA THR A 70 115.91 -43.01 70.29
C THR A 70 115.15 -41.92 69.52
N ALA A 71 115.43 -40.64 69.78
CA ALA A 71 114.80 -39.53 69.06
C ALA A 71 115.10 -39.55 67.55
N ASP A 72 116.33 -39.93 67.15
CA ASP A 72 116.70 -40.08 65.73
C ASP A 72 116.03 -41.31 65.08
N ASP A 73 115.89 -42.42 65.80
CA ASP A 73 115.19 -43.62 65.34
C ASP A 73 113.67 -43.32 65.18
N ASP A 74 113.07 -42.58 66.12
CA ASP A 74 111.67 -42.11 66.05
C ASP A 74 111.46 -41.11 64.91
N ALA A 75 112.40 -40.18 64.71
CA ALA A 75 112.41 -39.26 63.58
C ALA A 75 112.48 -40.02 62.24
N THR A 76 113.35 -41.02 62.15
CA THR A 76 113.48 -41.89 60.96
C THR A 76 112.18 -42.66 60.70
N THR A 77 111.58 -43.23 61.74
CA THR A 77 110.31 -43.95 61.66
C THR A 77 109.18 -43.03 61.21
N THR A 78 109.15 -41.78 61.69
CA THR A 78 108.16 -40.78 61.32
C THR A 78 108.34 -40.28 59.89
N LEU A 79 109.57 -40.03 59.44
CA LEU A 79 109.87 -39.66 58.06
C LEU A 79 109.42 -40.74 57.07
N ALA A 80 109.53 -42.02 57.44
CA ALA A 80 109.04 -43.14 56.62
C ALA A 80 107.50 -43.15 56.44
N LYS A 81 106.74 -42.49 57.34
CA LYS A 81 105.28 -42.33 57.19
C LYS A 81 104.91 -41.26 56.14
N VAL A 82 105.87 -40.42 55.70
CA VAL A 82 105.61 -39.39 54.70
C VAL A 82 105.67 -40.00 53.30
N THR A 83 104.50 -40.18 52.69
CA THR A 83 104.40 -40.64 51.30
C THR A 83 104.82 -39.55 50.30
N PRO A 84 105.13 -39.87 49.03
CA PRO A 84 105.46 -38.87 48.01
C PRO A 84 104.38 -37.80 47.80
N GLU A 85 103.12 -38.16 48.06
CA GLU A 85 101.98 -37.24 48.00
C GLU A 85 101.92 -36.34 49.24
N LEU A 86 102.17 -36.88 50.43
CA LEU A 86 102.21 -36.09 51.67
C LEU A 86 103.42 -35.16 51.72
N ALA A 87 104.56 -35.54 51.12
CA ALA A 87 105.76 -34.71 51.06
C ALA A 87 105.56 -33.40 50.30
N GLN A 88 104.52 -33.32 49.46
CA GLN A 88 104.17 -32.10 48.72
C GLN A 88 103.19 -31.20 49.47
N ASN A 89 102.56 -31.69 50.54
CA ASN A 89 101.66 -30.89 51.36
C ASN A 89 102.47 -29.81 52.10
N PRO A 90 102.09 -28.52 52.03
CA PRO A 90 102.89 -27.44 52.60
C PRO A 90 103.22 -27.58 54.09
N ALA A 91 102.27 -28.06 54.91
CA ALA A 91 102.47 -28.23 56.34
C ALA A 91 103.38 -29.42 56.67
N VAL A 92 103.22 -30.53 55.94
CA VAL A 92 104.10 -31.71 56.08
C VAL A 92 105.51 -31.39 55.60
N LEU A 93 105.65 -30.72 54.45
CA LEU A 93 106.94 -30.28 53.90
C LEU A 93 107.67 -29.36 54.87
N GLN A 94 106.97 -28.38 55.46
CA GLN A 94 107.56 -27.49 56.47
C GLN A 94 108.03 -28.30 57.69
N ALA A 95 107.18 -29.20 58.22
CA ALA A 95 107.55 -30.01 59.38
C ALA A 95 108.70 -31.01 59.08
N GLN A 96 108.81 -31.53 57.86
CA GLN A 96 109.94 -32.33 57.39
C GLN A 96 111.23 -31.51 57.35
N ASN A 97 111.16 -30.28 56.84
CA ASN A 97 112.30 -29.37 56.79
C ASN A 97 112.75 -28.97 58.21
N ASP A 98 111.82 -28.70 59.11
CA ASP A 98 112.10 -28.38 60.51
C ASP A 98 112.75 -29.56 61.24
N LEU A 99 112.25 -30.79 61.01
CA LEU A 99 112.86 -32.01 61.56
C LEU A 99 114.27 -32.25 61.02
N THR A 100 114.45 -32.11 59.70
CA THR A 100 115.78 -32.23 59.06
C THR A 100 116.74 -31.18 59.62
N THR A 101 116.27 -29.96 59.83
CA THR A 101 117.04 -28.86 60.44
C THR A 101 117.40 -29.16 61.89
N ALA A 102 116.48 -29.73 62.67
CA ALA A 102 116.71 -30.13 64.06
C ALA A 102 117.76 -31.25 64.15
N GLN A 103 117.69 -32.27 63.28
CA GLN A 103 118.68 -33.35 63.19
C GLN A 103 120.06 -32.83 62.77
N ALA A 104 120.12 -31.99 61.73
CA ALA A 104 121.38 -31.37 61.27
C ALA A 104 122.00 -30.48 62.37
N SER A 105 121.19 -29.70 63.08
CA SER A 105 121.64 -28.87 64.20
C SER A 105 122.20 -29.71 65.35
N ALA A 106 121.59 -30.87 65.63
CA ALA A 106 122.09 -31.79 66.64
C ALA A 106 123.45 -32.39 66.26
N VAL A 107 123.63 -32.87 65.01
CA VAL A 107 124.92 -33.39 64.52
C VAL A 107 126.02 -32.32 64.57
N ALA A 108 125.67 -31.06 64.27
CA ALA A 108 126.58 -29.92 64.36
C ALA A 108 126.86 -29.44 65.80
N ASN A 109 126.41 -30.18 66.83
CA ASN A 109 126.55 -29.83 68.25
C ASN A 109 125.90 -28.47 68.62
N ASN A 110 124.81 -28.10 67.93
CA ASN A 110 124.08 -26.85 68.11
C ASN A 110 122.57 -27.06 68.41
N GLY A 111 122.11 -28.30 68.58
CA GLY A 111 120.72 -28.67 68.84
C GLY A 111 120.56 -29.67 70.00
N THR A 112 119.35 -29.81 70.53
CA THR A 112 119.02 -30.65 71.72
C THR A 112 118.17 -31.85 71.35
N THR A 113 118.13 -32.90 72.19
CA THR A 113 117.28 -34.10 71.92
C THR A 113 115.82 -33.69 71.88
N ALA A 114 115.42 -32.80 72.79
CA ALA A 114 114.09 -32.23 72.85
C ALA A 114 113.66 -31.53 71.55
N ALA A 115 114.58 -30.86 70.83
CA ALA A 115 114.26 -30.21 69.56
C ALA A 115 113.92 -31.22 68.45
N ILE A 116 114.63 -32.36 68.38
CA ILE A 116 114.31 -33.45 67.44
C ILE A 116 112.97 -34.08 67.79
N THR A 117 112.72 -34.39 69.07
CA THR A 117 111.45 -34.96 69.52
C THR A 117 110.28 -34.02 69.24
N ALA A 118 110.44 -32.71 69.50
CA ALA A 118 109.40 -31.72 69.21
C ALA A 118 109.11 -31.60 67.71
N ALA A 119 110.16 -31.55 66.87
CA ALA A 119 109.99 -31.52 65.42
C ALA A 119 109.39 -32.83 64.87
N THR A 120 109.71 -33.98 65.49
CA THR A 120 109.13 -35.29 65.15
C THR A 120 107.63 -35.31 65.45
N HIS A 121 107.21 -34.87 66.65
CA HIS A 121 105.79 -34.74 66.97
C HIS A 121 105.06 -33.71 66.10
N ALA A 122 105.72 -32.61 65.73
CA ALA A 122 105.17 -31.63 64.80
C ALA A 122 104.94 -32.25 63.41
N LEU A 123 105.87 -33.08 62.92
CA LEU A 123 105.71 -33.84 61.69
C LEU A 123 104.59 -34.88 61.79
N GLU A 124 104.49 -35.65 62.88
CA GLU A 124 103.37 -36.58 63.09
C GLU A 124 102.01 -35.86 63.10
N THR A 125 101.95 -34.70 63.76
CA THR A 125 100.75 -33.85 63.79
C THR A 125 100.39 -33.33 62.40
N ALA A 126 101.38 -32.88 61.63
CA ALA A 126 101.17 -32.40 60.26
C ALA A 126 100.67 -33.51 59.32
N ILE A 127 101.23 -34.72 59.42
CA ILE A 127 100.77 -35.90 58.67
C ILE A 127 99.32 -36.24 59.02
N ALA A 128 98.99 -36.30 60.31
CA ALA A 128 97.64 -36.60 60.78
C ALA A 128 96.63 -35.55 60.29
N ALA A 129 96.97 -34.26 60.37
CA ALA A 129 96.14 -33.16 59.91
C ALA A 129 95.91 -33.21 58.38
N ALA A 130 96.95 -33.48 57.59
CA ALA A 130 96.84 -33.61 56.14
C ALA A 130 95.94 -34.79 55.73
N ASN A 131 96.11 -35.95 56.35
CA ASN A 131 95.25 -37.12 56.12
C ASN A 131 93.79 -36.85 56.52
N GLN A 132 93.56 -36.17 57.64
CA GLN A 132 92.22 -35.79 58.08
C GLN A 132 91.55 -34.82 57.09
N ALA A 133 92.26 -33.82 56.60
CA ALA A 133 91.73 -32.86 55.62
C ALA A 133 91.36 -33.56 54.30
N LYS A 134 92.22 -34.46 53.79
CA LYS A 134 91.94 -35.27 52.60
C LYS A 134 90.74 -36.20 52.79
N ALA A 135 90.63 -36.84 53.94
CA ALA A 135 89.49 -37.70 54.28
C ALA A 135 88.18 -36.90 54.37
N ALA A 136 88.20 -35.71 54.98
CA ALA A 136 87.05 -34.83 55.06
C ALA A 136 86.58 -34.34 53.67
N ALA A 137 87.51 -33.92 52.81
CA ALA A 137 87.20 -33.55 51.43
C ALA A 137 86.66 -34.72 50.60
N SER A 138 87.24 -35.92 50.74
CA SER A 138 86.74 -37.14 50.09
C SER A 138 85.32 -37.48 50.57
N THR A 139 85.07 -37.35 51.87
CA THR A 139 83.74 -37.54 52.47
C THR A 139 82.73 -36.54 51.92
N ALA A 140 83.12 -35.27 51.80
CA ALA A 140 82.28 -34.23 51.21
C ALA A 140 81.98 -34.52 49.73
N LEU A 141 82.96 -34.93 48.91
CA LEU A 141 82.73 -35.29 47.50
C LEU A 141 81.82 -36.50 47.32
N ASN A 142 81.83 -37.43 48.27
CA ASN A 142 80.95 -38.61 48.30
C ASN A 142 79.56 -38.31 48.86
N GLN A 143 79.30 -37.09 49.35
CA GLN A 143 77.98 -36.69 49.80
C GLN A 143 77.01 -36.66 48.61
N ALA A 144 75.83 -37.25 48.79
CA ALA A 144 74.79 -37.26 47.76
C ALA A 144 74.24 -35.84 47.50
N ALA A 145 74.55 -35.32 46.31
CA ALA A 145 74.05 -34.04 45.82
C ALA A 145 72.65 -34.12 45.18
N ASP A 146 72.13 -35.32 44.91
CA ASP A 146 70.81 -35.46 44.31
C ASP A 146 69.69 -34.97 45.25
N PRO A 147 68.62 -34.35 44.71
CA PRO A 147 68.34 -34.13 43.28
C PRO A 147 68.88 -32.79 42.72
N VAL A 148 69.82 -32.14 43.40
CA VAL A 148 70.32 -30.79 43.07
C VAL A 148 71.73 -30.78 42.47
N SER A 149 72.20 -31.93 42.01
CA SER A 149 73.52 -32.10 41.40
C SER A 149 73.69 -31.30 40.11
N ASN A 150 72.58 -30.95 39.43
CA ASN A 150 72.53 -30.13 38.23
C ASN A 150 72.56 -28.62 38.49
N GLU A 151 72.49 -28.17 39.75
CA GLU A 151 72.52 -26.75 40.08
C GLU A 151 73.93 -26.19 39.89
N ALA A 152 74.05 -25.07 39.19
CA ALA A 152 75.34 -24.48 38.82
C ALA A 152 76.27 -24.23 40.04
N PRO A 153 75.79 -23.68 41.19
CA PRO A 153 76.64 -23.53 42.38
C PRO A 153 77.15 -24.86 42.95
N VAL A 154 76.33 -25.91 42.90
CA VAL A 154 76.68 -27.25 43.41
C VAL A 154 77.74 -27.89 42.52
N SER A 155 77.55 -27.85 41.20
CA SER A 155 78.51 -28.37 40.22
C SER A 155 79.85 -27.63 40.27
N ALA A 156 79.82 -26.29 40.38
CA ALA A 156 81.02 -25.47 40.53
C ALA A 156 81.79 -25.81 41.82
N ALA A 157 81.08 -25.89 42.96
CA ALA A 157 81.71 -26.23 44.23
C ALA A 157 82.28 -27.66 44.25
N LYS A 158 81.57 -28.63 43.63
CA LYS A 158 82.07 -30.00 43.45
C LYS A 158 83.39 -30.01 42.67
N THR A 159 83.43 -29.27 41.56
CA THR A 159 84.61 -29.19 40.69
C THR A 159 85.78 -28.55 41.42
N SER A 160 85.56 -27.42 42.12
CA SER A 160 86.60 -26.75 42.89
C SER A 160 87.20 -27.65 43.98
N LEU A 161 86.35 -28.39 44.71
CA LEU A 161 86.81 -29.33 45.73
C LEU A 161 87.56 -30.52 45.13
N ALA A 162 87.06 -31.10 44.03
CA ALA A 162 87.72 -32.22 43.36
C ALA A 162 89.10 -31.84 42.81
N THR A 163 89.21 -30.65 42.20
CA THR A 163 90.49 -30.12 41.72
C THR A 163 91.47 -29.91 42.88
N ALA A 164 91.02 -29.30 43.97
CA ALA A 164 91.86 -29.05 45.14
C ALA A 164 92.29 -30.35 45.85
N LEU A 165 91.44 -31.37 45.91
CA LEU A 165 91.79 -32.68 46.48
C LEU A 165 92.81 -33.43 45.62
N ALA A 166 92.75 -33.28 44.30
CA ALA A 166 93.69 -33.90 43.37
C ALA A 166 95.07 -33.22 43.36
N ASP A 167 95.15 -31.96 43.79
CA ASP A 167 96.40 -31.21 43.90
C ASP A 167 97.07 -31.45 45.28
N PRO A 168 98.20 -32.19 45.33
CA PRO A 168 98.86 -32.52 46.60
C PRO A 168 99.51 -31.30 47.28
N THR A 169 99.61 -30.16 46.59
CA THR A 169 100.14 -28.90 47.13
C THR A 169 99.08 -28.05 47.84
N THR A 170 97.80 -28.43 47.74
CA THR A 170 96.68 -27.71 48.38
C THR A 170 96.85 -27.68 49.90
N PRO A 171 96.82 -26.49 50.53
CA PRO A 171 96.79 -26.33 51.98
C PRO A 171 95.57 -27.00 52.65
N ASN A 172 95.77 -27.55 53.84
CA ASN A 172 94.73 -28.28 54.58
C ASN A 172 93.49 -27.41 54.90
N ASP A 173 93.69 -26.13 55.18
CA ASP A 173 92.65 -25.14 55.47
C ASP A 173 91.84 -24.78 54.21
N GLN A 174 92.49 -24.63 53.07
CA GLN A 174 91.82 -24.44 51.78
C GLN A 174 90.96 -25.66 51.43
N LEU A 175 91.49 -26.87 51.63
CA LEU A 175 90.76 -28.11 51.37
C LEU A 175 89.53 -28.26 52.28
N SER A 176 89.67 -27.93 53.57
CA SER A 176 88.56 -27.87 54.53
C SER A 176 87.50 -26.81 54.17
N THR A 177 87.95 -25.64 53.72
CA THR A 177 87.07 -24.54 53.27
C THR A 177 86.25 -24.96 52.05
N LEU A 178 86.89 -25.60 51.06
CA LEU A 178 86.20 -26.09 49.87
C LEU A 178 85.25 -27.26 50.18
N ALA A 179 85.62 -28.15 51.11
CA ALA A 179 84.73 -29.23 51.58
C ALA A 179 83.46 -28.68 52.22
N THR A 180 83.61 -27.64 53.05
CA THR A 180 82.50 -26.91 53.66
C THR A 180 81.66 -26.18 52.60
N ALA A 181 82.30 -25.50 51.65
CA ALA A 181 81.62 -24.78 50.58
C ALA A 181 80.75 -25.72 49.72
N TYR A 182 81.25 -26.91 49.36
CA TYR A 182 80.47 -27.90 48.61
C TYR A 182 79.26 -28.42 49.40
N THR A 183 79.45 -28.77 50.67
CA THR A 183 78.37 -29.21 51.57
C THR A 183 77.28 -28.12 51.71
N ASN A 184 77.70 -26.86 51.90
CA ASN A 184 76.80 -25.72 52.00
C ASN A 184 76.06 -25.45 50.69
N ALA A 185 76.72 -25.59 49.54
CA ALA A 185 76.09 -25.44 48.23
C ALA A 185 74.98 -26.49 48.03
N ILE A 186 75.22 -27.76 48.38
CA ILE A 186 74.19 -28.81 48.34
C ILE A 186 73.01 -28.45 49.25
N SER A 187 73.27 -28.10 50.51
CA SER A 187 72.21 -27.78 51.49
C SER A 187 71.36 -26.59 51.04
N THR A 188 72.01 -25.53 50.54
CA THR A 188 71.34 -24.33 50.05
C THR A 188 70.48 -24.63 48.83
N ALA A 189 71.01 -25.41 47.87
CA ALA A 189 70.28 -25.81 46.69
C ALA A 189 69.07 -26.71 47.02
N LYS A 190 69.22 -27.64 47.97
CA LYS A 190 68.09 -28.48 48.45
C LYS A 190 67.00 -27.62 49.07
N ALA A 191 67.35 -26.68 49.95
CA ALA A 191 66.39 -25.77 50.55
C ALA A 191 65.65 -24.92 49.50
N ALA A 192 66.39 -24.37 48.52
CA ALA A 192 65.80 -23.61 47.42
C ALA A 192 64.83 -24.46 46.57
N ARG A 193 65.18 -25.73 46.29
CA ARG A 193 64.32 -26.66 45.57
C ARG A 193 63.02 -26.96 46.33
N THR A 194 63.10 -27.20 47.64
CA THR A 194 61.93 -27.39 48.50
C THR A 194 61.03 -26.17 48.43
N SER A 195 61.57 -24.96 48.64
CA SER A 195 60.78 -23.73 48.57
C SER A 195 60.13 -23.49 47.20
N ALA A 196 60.83 -23.77 46.09
CA ALA A 196 60.27 -23.65 44.75
C ALA A 196 59.10 -24.63 44.53
N THR A 197 59.22 -25.84 45.05
CA THR A 197 58.18 -26.87 44.94
C THR A 197 56.97 -26.52 45.81
N ASP A 198 57.18 -26.10 47.05
CA ASP A 198 56.11 -25.66 47.95
C ASP A 198 55.34 -24.46 47.39
N ASN A 199 56.05 -23.45 46.86
CA ASN A 199 55.44 -22.28 46.23
C ASN A 199 54.66 -22.63 44.95
N GLY A 200 55.18 -23.56 44.15
CA GLY A 200 54.48 -24.04 42.96
C GLY A 200 53.23 -24.85 43.32
N ALA A 201 53.30 -25.74 44.31
CA ALA A 201 52.15 -26.48 44.83
C ALA A 201 51.07 -25.54 45.40
N ALA A 202 51.47 -24.49 46.13
CA ALA A 202 50.56 -23.45 46.59
C ALA A 202 49.89 -22.71 45.43
N THR A 203 50.62 -22.43 44.35
CA THR A 203 50.06 -21.83 43.13
C THR A 203 49.05 -22.75 42.44
N VAL A 204 49.34 -24.06 42.36
CA VAL A 204 48.37 -25.06 41.85
C VAL A 204 47.10 -25.07 42.72
N ALA A 205 47.24 -25.01 44.04
CA ALA A 205 46.08 -24.94 44.95
C ALA A 205 45.24 -23.66 44.76
N LYS A 206 45.87 -22.52 44.42
CA LYS A 206 45.14 -21.29 44.05
C LYS A 206 44.23 -21.49 42.84
N ALA A 207 44.63 -22.31 41.85
CA ALA A 207 43.78 -22.59 40.69
C ALA A 207 42.45 -23.24 41.11
N THR A 208 42.50 -24.16 42.08
CA THR A 208 41.32 -24.81 42.65
C THR A 208 40.45 -23.81 43.41
N THR A 209 41.06 -22.99 44.27
CA THR A 209 40.33 -21.96 45.03
C THR A 209 39.66 -20.92 44.13
N ALA A 210 40.33 -20.52 43.05
CA ALA A 210 39.77 -19.62 42.05
C ALA A 210 38.71 -20.28 41.15
N GLY A 211 38.53 -21.60 41.24
CA GLY A 211 37.59 -22.36 40.43
C GLY A 211 37.98 -22.50 38.96
N VAL A 212 39.27 -22.32 38.62
CA VAL A 212 39.79 -22.33 37.24
C VAL A 212 40.74 -23.49 36.97
N ALA A 213 40.96 -24.40 37.91
CA ALA A 213 41.87 -25.54 37.72
C ALA A 213 41.52 -26.43 36.51
N ALA A 214 40.25 -26.50 36.14
CA ALA A 214 39.78 -27.29 34.99
C ALA A 214 39.87 -26.57 33.65
N ASN A 215 40.07 -25.24 33.64
CA ASN A 215 40.22 -24.47 32.40
C ASN A 215 41.37 -25.06 31.58
N THR A 216 41.16 -25.25 30.28
CA THR A 216 42.12 -25.96 29.41
C THR A 216 43.54 -25.40 29.51
N ASP A 217 43.71 -24.07 29.57
CA ASP A 217 45.03 -23.43 29.61
C ASP A 217 45.69 -23.60 30.99
N VAL A 218 44.90 -23.47 32.06
CA VAL A 218 45.36 -23.69 33.45
C VAL A 218 45.75 -25.15 33.67
N ALA A 219 44.92 -26.08 33.22
CA ALA A 219 45.18 -27.52 33.31
C ALA A 219 46.46 -27.91 32.55
N ALA A 220 46.68 -27.34 31.36
CA ALA A 220 47.91 -27.53 30.60
C ALA A 220 49.15 -26.99 31.35
N ALA A 221 49.05 -25.80 31.95
CA ALA A 221 50.13 -25.22 32.74
C ALA A 221 50.45 -26.06 33.99
N ILE A 222 49.43 -26.57 34.69
CA ILE A 222 49.58 -27.46 35.85
C ILE A 222 50.26 -28.78 35.45
N ALA A 223 49.86 -29.36 34.31
CA ALA A 223 50.47 -30.58 33.78
C ALA A 223 51.96 -30.37 33.43
N ASN A 224 52.31 -29.22 32.83
CA ASN A 224 53.70 -28.87 32.56
C ASN A 224 54.50 -28.67 33.86
N TYR A 225 53.94 -27.95 34.85
CA TYR A 225 54.57 -27.80 36.17
C TYR A 225 54.84 -29.15 36.83
N THR A 226 53.86 -30.06 36.84
CA THR A 226 54.01 -31.42 37.38
C THR A 226 55.13 -32.20 36.67
N THR A 227 55.22 -32.06 35.34
CA THR A 227 56.29 -32.68 34.55
C THR A 227 57.67 -32.11 34.90
N VAL A 228 57.79 -30.79 35.08
CA VAL A 228 59.04 -30.13 35.45
C VAL A 228 59.47 -30.52 36.86
N VAL A 229 58.54 -30.61 37.82
CA VAL A 229 58.83 -31.11 39.18
C VAL A 229 59.36 -32.55 39.13
N GLY A 230 58.70 -33.45 38.39
CA GLY A 230 59.18 -34.82 38.23
C GLY A 230 60.57 -34.92 37.57
N LYS A 231 60.90 -34.04 36.62
CA LYS A 231 62.26 -33.93 36.08
C LYS A 231 63.24 -33.40 37.12
N ALA A 232 62.83 -32.42 37.91
CA ALA A 232 63.65 -31.82 38.95
C ALA A 232 64.04 -32.85 40.02
N ASP A 233 63.12 -33.73 40.43
CA ASP A 233 63.37 -34.83 41.38
C ASP A 233 64.45 -35.82 40.89
N ASN A 234 64.73 -35.84 39.59
CA ASN A 234 65.74 -36.68 38.95
C ASN A 234 66.98 -35.88 38.48
N ALA A 235 67.17 -34.66 38.99
CA ALA A 235 68.23 -33.73 38.57
C ALA A 235 68.24 -33.42 37.05
N ALA A 236 67.12 -33.64 36.36
CA ALA A 236 66.96 -33.37 34.93
C ALA A 236 66.33 -31.99 34.64
N ALA A 237 65.90 -31.28 35.68
CA ALA A 237 65.49 -29.88 35.62
C ALA A 237 66.02 -29.12 36.86
N THR A 238 66.29 -27.84 36.69
CA THR A 238 66.83 -26.93 37.71
C THR A 238 65.72 -26.30 38.53
N THR A 239 66.08 -25.72 39.68
CA THR A 239 65.16 -24.96 40.54
C THR A 239 64.59 -23.74 39.82
N ALA A 240 65.37 -23.13 38.91
CA ALA A 240 64.90 -22.02 38.08
C ALA A 240 63.77 -22.45 37.12
N GLU A 241 63.87 -23.64 36.52
CA GLU A 241 62.83 -24.18 35.64
C GLU A 241 61.55 -24.52 36.42
N VAL A 242 61.65 -25.04 37.65
CA VAL A 242 60.50 -25.27 38.54
C VAL A 242 59.78 -23.94 38.83
N ASN A 243 60.53 -22.89 39.18
CA ASN A 243 59.97 -21.56 39.43
C ASN A 243 59.32 -20.97 38.17
N ALA A 244 59.93 -21.11 37.00
CA ALA A 244 59.36 -20.64 35.73
C ALA A 244 58.05 -21.38 35.40
N ALA A 245 57.99 -22.70 35.60
CA ALA A 245 56.77 -23.46 35.39
C ALA A 245 55.66 -23.07 36.39
N ALA A 246 55.99 -22.81 37.66
CA ALA A 246 55.05 -22.29 38.64
C ALA A 246 54.51 -20.90 38.26
N GLN A 247 55.35 -20.01 37.75
CA GLN A 247 54.93 -18.69 37.24
C GLN A 247 53.99 -18.82 36.04
N ALA A 248 54.24 -19.77 35.13
CA ALA A 248 53.35 -20.06 34.01
C ALA A 248 51.95 -20.51 34.50
N VAL A 249 51.87 -21.29 35.57
CA VAL A 249 50.58 -21.64 36.21
C VAL A 249 49.88 -20.38 36.74
N GLN A 250 50.59 -19.50 37.46
CA GLN A 250 49.99 -18.26 37.98
C GLN A 250 49.47 -17.36 36.84
N ALA A 251 50.24 -17.20 35.76
CA ALA A 251 49.82 -16.42 34.60
C ALA A 251 48.55 -17.00 33.93
N ALA A 252 48.45 -18.33 33.82
CA ALA A 252 47.24 -18.98 33.30
C ALA A 252 46.02 -18.78 34.21
N ILE A 253 46.20 -18.86 35.54
CA ILE A 253 45.13 -18.58 36.53
C ILE A 253 44.62 -17.14 36.37
N ASP A 254 45.54 -16.17 36.28
CA ASP A 254 45.19 -14.76 36.16
C ASP A 254 44.45 -14.49 34.85
N ALA A 255 44.87 -15.09 33.73
CA ALA A 255 44.21 -14.96 32.44
C ALA A 255 42.80 -15.56 32.45
N ALA A 256 42.62 -16.78 32.97
CA ALA A 256 41.32 -17.44 33.07
C ALA A 256 40.36 -16.66 33.99
N THR A 257 40.85 -16.14 35.12
CA THR A 257 40.06 -15.34 36.06
C THR A 257 39.61 -14.02 35.42
N GLN A 258 40.48 -13.36 34.67
CA GLN A 258 40.15 -12.14 33.94
C GLN A 258 39.11 -12.40 32.85
N ALA A 259 39.25 -13.47 32.06
CA ALA A 259 38.26 -13.85 31.04
C ALA A 259 36.88 -14.14 31.67
N ASN A 260 36.84 -14.88 32.77
CA ASN A 260 35.61 -15.12 33.53
C ASN A 260 34.97 -13.83 34.05
N THR A 261 35.79 -12.88 34.50
CA THR A 261 35.31 -11.57 34.95
C THR A 261 34.73 -10.76 33.79
N ALA A 262 35.46 -10.66 32.67
CA ALA A 262 34.99 -9.97 31.47
C ALA A 262 33.68 -10.56 30.94
N ALA A 263 33.55 -11.88 30.95
CA ALA A 263 32.33 -12.58 30.55
C ALA A 263 31.13 -12.27 31.46
N LYS A 264 31.34 -12.28 32.78
CA LYS A 264 30.31 -11.86 33.74
C LYS A 264 29.92 -10.39 33.57
N THR A 265 30.89 -9.50 33.35
CA THR A 265 30.63 -8.08 33.06
C THR A 265 29.82 -7.90 31.78
N ALA A 266 30.17 -8.60 30.70
CA ALA A 266 29.43 -8.54 29.45
C ALA A 266 27.99 -9.04 29.65
N LEU A 267 27.77 -10.18 30.32
CA LEU A 267 26.43 -10.71 30.60
C LEU A 267 25.57 -9.80 31.50
N ALA A 268 26.19 -9.02 32.37
CA ALA A 268 25.52 -8.05 33.24
C ALA A 268 25.17 -6.74 32.51
N GLN A 269 25.70 -6.50 31.32
CA GLN A 269 25.39 -5.28 30.56
C GLN A 269 23.95 -5.29 30.07
N ASP A 270 23.35 -4.11 30.01
CA ASP A 270 22.01 -3.96 29.48
C ASP A 270 22.02 -4.02 27.93
N ALA A 271 21.43 -5.10 27.41
CA ALA A 271 21.22 -5.28 25.99
C ALA A 271 19.95 -4.57 25.49
N GLN A 272 19.14 -3.96 26.35
CA GLN A 272 17.96 -3.21 25.91
C GLN A 272 18.34 -2.03 24.99
N PRO A 273 17.46 -1.68 24.04
CA PRO A 273 16.19 -2.35 23.75
C PRO A 273 16.32 -3.66 22.93
N VAL A 274 17.52 -4.06 22.51
CA VAL A 274 17.77 -5.10 21.49
C VAL A 274 17.93 -6.51 22.06
N ALA A 275 17.63 -6.72 23.34
CA ALA A 275 17.84 -7.99 24.02
C ALA A 275 17.04 -9.16 23.41
N ASN A 276 15.95 -8.86 22.70
CA ASN A 276 15.08 -9.82 22.03
C ASN A 276 15.55 -10.22 20.62
N GLU A 277 16.63 -9.63 20.11
CA GLU A 277 17.13 -9.93 18.77
C GLU A 277 17.81 -11.30 18.72
N ALA A 278 17.53 -12.08 17.66
CA ALA A 278 18.04 -13.44 17.53
C ALA A 278 19.60 -13.53 17.60
N PRO A 279 20.38 -12.64 16.94
CA PRO A 279 21.83 -12.65 17.09
C PRO A 279 22.31 -12.35 18.52
N VAL A 280 21.61 -11.46 19.24
CA VAL A 280 21.95 -11.07 20.62
C VAL A 280 21.69 -12.23 21.58
N THR A 281 20.50 -12.84 21.50
CA THR A 281 20.12 -13.99 22.33
C THR A 281 21.03 -15.19 22.07
N THR A 282 21.36 -15.48 20.82
CA THR A 282 22.29 -16.56 20.44
C THR A 282 23.69 -16.33 21.00
N ALA A 283 24.25 -15.12 20.84
CA ALA A 283 25.57 -14.81 21.36
C ALA A 283 25.60 -14.81 22.90
N LYS A 284 24.51 -14.39 23.55
CA LYS A 284 24.35 -14.48 25.01
C LYS A 284 24.40 -15.95 25.48
N ALA A 285 23.64 -16.82 24.84
CA ALA A 285 23.60 -18.24 25.18
C ALA A 285 24.98 -18.90 25.00
N ALA A 286 25.66 -18.64 23.88
CA ALA A 286 26.99 -19.17 23.63
C ALA A 286 28.02 -18.73 24.70
N LEU A 287 27.95 -17.48 25.17
CA LEU A 287 28.80 -16.99 26.25
C LEU A 287 28.45 -17.65 27.61
N GLN A 288 27.17 -17.88 27.87
CA GLN A 288 26.71 -18.58 29.09
C GLN A 288 27.16 -20.04 29.10
N ASP A 289 27.06 -20.74 27.96
CA ASP A 289 27.48 -22.13 27.83
C ASP A 289 28.99 -22.29 28.10
N LEU A 290 29.81 -21.40 27.54
CA LEU A 290 31.26 -21.40 27.79
C LEU A 290 31.61 -21.08 29.25
N LEU A 291 30.86 -20.20 29.91
CA LEU A 291 31.06 -19.92 31.34
C LEU A 291 30.59 -21.07 32.25
N ALA A 292 29.61 -21.85 31.80
CA ALA A 292 29.10 -23.01 32.51
C ALA A 292 30.01 -24.23 32.36
N ASP A 293 30.77 -24.32 31.26
CA ASP A 293 31.79 -25.35 31.06
C ASP A 293 33.14 -24.92 31.69
N PRO A 294 33.55 -25.54 32.83
CA PRO A 294 34.79 -25.18 33.50
C PRO A 294 36.05 -25.55 32.70
N ALA A 295 35.92 -26.37 31.63
CA ALA A 295 37.02 -26.72 30.74
C ALA A 295 37.25 -25.71 29.60
N SER A 296 36.33 -24.75 29.40
CA SER A 296 36.43 -23.74 28.35
C SER A 296 37.78 -23.03 28.35
N ALA A 297 38.39 -22.92 27.17
CA ALA A 297 39.65 -22.19 26.99
C ALA A 297 39.47 -20.68 27.20
N THR A 298 40.51 -20.02 27.70
CA THR A 298 40.49 -18.57 28.01
C THR A 298 40.20 -17.75 26.75
N THR A 299 40.77 -18.15 25.62
CA THR A 299 40.57 -17.50 24.32
C THR A 299 39.13 -17.63 23.83
N ALA A 300 38.51 -18.80 23.98
CA ALA A 300 37.12 -19.04 23.57
C ALA A 300 36.14 -18.15 24.36
N ILE A 301 36.36 -17.99 25.66
CA ILE A 301 35.56 -17.09 26.51
C ILE A 301 35.70 -15.64 26.03
N ASN A 302 36.92 -15.15 25.81
CA ASN A 302 37.17 -13.79 25.32
C ASN A 302 36.56 -13.52 23.94
N ASP A 303 36.62 -14.51 23.03
CA ASP A 303 35.99 -14.42 21.71
C ASP A 303 34.46 -14.33 21.82
N ALA A 304 33.85 -15.11 22.71
CA ALA A 304 32.41 -15.06 22.96
C ALA A 304 31.97 -13.73 23.59
N VAL A 305 32.78 -13.15 24.48
CA VAL A 305 32.57 -11.78 24.99
C VAL A 305 32.52 -10.77 23.86
N THR A 306 33.53 -10.80 22.98
CA THR A 306 33.58 -9.92 21.81
C THR A 306 32.36 -10.11 20.90
N LYS A 307 31.97 -11.36 20.61
CA LYS A 307 30.79 -11.67 19.78
C LYS A 307 29.50 -11.15 20.39
N TYR A 308 29.29 -11.30 21.70
CA TYR A 308 28.10 -10.80 22.36
C TYR A 308 28.00 -9.27 22.33
N ASN A 309 29.10 -8.58 22.62
CA ASN A 309 29.18 -7.11 22.54
C ASN A 309 28.93 -6.59 21.12
N ASN A 310 29.51 -7.26 20.11
CA ASN A 310 29.31 -6.91 18.71
C ASN A 310 27.86 -7.15 18.26
N ALA A 311 27.24 -8.25 18.69
CA ALA A 311 25.85 -8.55 18.37
C ALA A 311 24.90 -7.46 18.92
N ILE A 312 25.13 -6.98 20.14
CA ILE A 312 24.34 -5.89 20.74
C ILE A 312 24.54 -4.59 19.96
N SER A 313 25.79 -4.20 19.68
CA SER A 313 26.08 -2.98 18.93
C SER A 313 25.47 -3.00 17.53
N ALA A 314 25.64 -4.09 16.79
CA ALA A 314 25.07 -4.27 15.46
C ALA A 314 23.53 -4.22 15.47
N ALA A 315 22.91 -4.86 16.46
CA ALA A 315 21.46 -4.84 16.62
C ALA A 315 20.92 -3.43 16.92
N LYS A 316 21.64 -2.63 17.73
CA LYS A 316 21.26 -1.22 18.00
C LYS A 316 21.33 -0.38 16.73
N THR A 317 22.42 -0.48 15.98
CA THR A 317 22.57 0.22 14.68
C THR A 317 21.50 -0.18 13.67
N ALA A 318 21.18 -1.46 13.57
CA ALA A 318 20.14 -1.94 12.66
C ALA A 318 18.77 -1.37 13.04
N ARG A 319 18.47 -1.26 14.34
CA ARG A 319 17.22 -0.68 14.83
C ARG A 319 17.10 0.81 14.52
N ASP A 320 18.15 1.57 14.77
CA ASP A 320 18.18 3.00 14.48
C ASP A 320 17.99 3.26 12.98
N THR A 321 18.59 2.41 12.14
CA THR A 321 18.41 2.45 10.68
C THR A 321 16.96 2.17 10.30
N ALA A 322 16.33 1.12 10.84
CA ALA A 322 14.94 0.78 10.55
C ALA A 322 13.96 1.89 10.97
N LYS A 323 14.17 2.52 12.14
CA LYS A 323 13.39 3.68 12.59
C LYS A 323 13.59 4.87 11.68
N THR A 324 14.83 5.19 11.31
CA THR A 324 15.14 6.29 10.39
C THR A 324 14.45 6.11 9.04
N THR A 325 14.47 4.89 8.49
CA THR A 325 13.75 4.55 7.26
C THR A 325 12.24 4.73 7.43
N GLY A 326 11.65 4.19 8.50
CA GLY A 326 10.22 4.33 8.77
C GLY A 326 9.78 5.78 8.96
N ASP A 327 10.55 6.59 9.70
CA ASP A 327 10.27 8.01 9.92
C ASP A 327 10.36 8.81 8.61
N SER A 328 11.28 8.44 7.72
CA SER A 328 11.35 9.01 6.36
C SER A 328 10.11 8.65 5.54
N THR A 329 9.60 7.41 5.64
CA THR A 329 8.35 7.01 4.96
C THR A 329 7.14 7.77 5.51
N VAL A 330 7.04 7.96 6.84
CA VAL A 330 6.00 8.79 7.46
C VAL A 330 6.09 10.25 6.99
N SER A 331 7.31 10.78 6.86
CA SER A 331 7.54 12.13 6.34
C SER A 331 7.09 12.25 4.88
N GLN A 332 7.37 11.22 4.05
CA GLN A 332 6.89 11.18 2.66
C GLN A 332 5.37 11.26 2.57
N ALA A 333 4.62 10.59 3.45
CA ALA A 333 3.16 10.72 3.49
C ALA A 333 2.70 12.17 3.68
N THR A 334 3.45 12.93 4.48
CA THR A 334 3.17 14.36 4.71
C THR A 334 3.52 15.20 3.50
N THR A 335 4.67 14.93 2.87
CA THR A 335 5.08 15.60 1.62
C THR A 335 4.09 15.36 0.48
N ASP A 336 3.57 14.14 0.35
CA ASP A 336 2.57 13.76 -0.64
C ASP A 336 1.17 14.29 -0.32
N GLY A 337 0.97 14.80 0.91
CA GLY A 337 -0.34 15.29 1.38
C GLY A 337 -1.36 14.18 1.64
N VAL A 338 -0.92 12.92 1.79
CA VAL A 338 -1.78 11.75 2.03
C VAL A 338 -1.71 11.26 3.47
N ASN A 339 -0.94 11.88 4.35
CA ASN A 339 -0.83 11.51 5.77
C ASN A 339 -2.17 11.54 6.53
N GLN A 340 -3.15 12.30 6.07
CA GLN A 340 -4.48 12.38 6.66
C GLN A 340 -5.48 11.36 6.08
N ASN A 341 -5.17 10.72 4.95
CA ASN A 341 -6.01 9.66 4.39
C ASN A 341 -6.20 8.58 5.47
N THR A 342 -7.44 8.15 5.69
CA THR A 342 -7.77 7.28 6.82
C THR A 342 -6.93 6.00 6.87
N ASP A 343 -6.63 5.38 5.72
CA ASP A 343 -5.85 4.14 5.64
C ASP A 343 -4.36 4.40 5.94
N VAL A 344 -3.80 5.47 5.37
CA VAL A 344 -2.43 5.91 5.63
C VAL A 344 -2.25 6.27 7.10
N ALA A 345 -3.14 7.09 7.67
CA ALA A 345 -3.09 7.52 9.06
C ALA A 345 -3.14 6.33 10.04
N LYS A 346 -4.02 5.34 9.77
CA LYS A 346 -4.10 4.10 10.55
C LYS A 346 -2.79 3.31 10.51
N THR A 347 -2.16 3.25 9.34
CA THR A 347 -0.91 2.49 9.17
C THR A 347 0.27 3.21 9.82
N ILE A 348 0.31 4.55 9.77
CA ILE A 348 1.28 5.38 10.51
C ILE A 348 1.12 5.16 12.03
N ALA A 349 -0.10 5.12 12.54
CA ALA A 349 -0.36 4.84 13.96
C ALA A 349 0.17 3.45 14.36
N ALA A 350 -0.10 2.42 13.54
CA ALA A 350 0.42 1.07 13.77
C ALA A 350 1.96 1.03 13.73
N TYR A 351 2.61 1.74 12.81
CA TYR A 351 4.07 1.90 12.80
C TYR A 351 4.59 2.52 14.10
N ASN A 352 3.99 3.62 14.55
CA ASN A 352 4.38 4.27 15.80
C ASN A 352 4.24 3.36 17.02
N ASP A 353 3.20 2.53 17.06
CA ASP A 353 3.01 1.57 18.15
C ASP A 353 4.05 0.44 18.12
N VAL A 354 4.44 -0.04 16.93
CA VAL A 354 5.55 -1.00 16.78
C VAL A 354 6.88 -0.36 17.20
N VAL A 355 7.12 0.91 16.88
CA VAL A 355 8.32 1.65 17.33
C VAL A 355 8.36 1.75 18.85
N LYS A 356 7.25 2.12 19.51
CA LYS A 356 7.17 2.13 20.98
C LYS A 356 7.44 0.75 21.58
N ALA A 357 6.85 -0.30 20.98
CA ALA A 357 7.07 -1.68 21.42
C ALA A 357 8.53 -2.11 21.23
N ALA A 358 9.20 -1.67 20.16
CA ALA A 358 10.60 -1.94 19.89
C ALA A 358 11.52 -1.20 20.87
N ASP A 359 11.20 0.06 21.21
CA ASP A 359 11.92 0.85 22.23
C ASP A 359 11.75 0.26 23.63
N ALA A 360 10.62 -0.41 23.90
CA ALA A 360 10.40 -1.19 25.13
C ALA A 360 11.02 -2.60 25.08
N GLY A 361 11.67 -3.00 23.97
CA GLY A 361 12.30 -4.31 23.81
C GLY A 361 11.31 -5.48 23.63
N THR A 362 10.06 -5.19 23.29
CA THR A 362 8.99 -6.19 23.09
C THR A 362 8.72 -6.50 21.62
N ALA A 363 9.13 -5.62 20.70
CA ALA A 363 9.13 -5.86 19.25
C ALA A 363 10.56 -5.92 18.69
N THR A 364 10.74 -6.59 17.55
CA THR A 364 12.04 -6.74 16.89
C THR A 364 12.26 -5.67 15.84
N THR A 365 13.51 -5.49 15.42
CA THR A 365 13.90 -4.61 14.31
C THR A 365 13.20 -5.00 13.00
N ALA A 366 12.99 -6.30 12.77
CA ALA A 366 12.24 -6.80 11.61
C ALA A 366 10.76 -6.36 11.64
N ALA A 367 10.14 -6.30 12.83
CA ALA A 367 8.77 -5.81 12.98
C ALA A 367 8.68 -4.31 12.63
N VAL A 368 9.66 -3.50 13.08
CA VAL A 368 9.75 -2.06 12.70
C VAL A 368 9.86 -1.90 11.18
N ALA A 369 10.75 -2.66 10.54
CA ALA A 369 10.93 -2.62 9.10
C ALA A 369 9.66 -3.06 8.33
N THR A 370 8.94 -4.06 8.84
CA THR A 370 7.66 -4.52 8.25
C THR A 370 6.58 -3.45 8.38
N ALA A 371 6.47 -2.80 9.54
CA ALA A 371 5.50 -1.74 9.76
C ALA A 371 5.79 -0.51 8.88
N ALA A 372 7.06 -0.15 8.70
CA ALA A 372 7.47 0.90 7.76
C ALA A 372 7.06 0.58 6.31
N GLN A 373 7.24 -0.66 5.86
CA GLN A 373 6.79 -1.10 4.53
C GLN A 373 5.27 -1.03 4.37
N ALA A 374 4.50 -1.36 5.41
CA ALA A 374 3.05 -1.20 5.38
C ALA A 374 2.64 0.26 5.17
N VAL A 375 3.31 1.21 5.84
CA VAL A 375 3.09 2.65 5.61
C VAL A 375 3.41 3.02 4.16
N GLN A 376 4.53 2.54 3.62
CA GLN A 376 4.93 2.80 2.23
C GLN A 376 3.88 2.31 1.22
N GLN A 377 3.28 1.14 1.46
CA GLN A 377 2.23 0.59 0.62
C GLN A 377 0.95 1.43 0.69
N ALA A 378 0.51 1.80 1.90
CA ALA A 378 -0.68 2.63 2.08
C ALA A 378 -0.54 4.00 1.36
N ILE A 379 0.65 4.62 1.41
CA ILE A 379 0.95 5.84 0.65
C ILE A 379 0.78 5.61 -0.86
N ALA A 380 1.34 4.52 -1.39
CA ALA A 380 1.26 4.19 -2.80
C ALA A 380 -0.19 3.99 -3.26
N ASP A 381 -0.98 3.25 -2.48
CA ASP A 381 -2.39 2.98 -2.77
C ASP A 381 -3.23 4.28 -2.76
N ALA A 382 -3.04 5.13 -1.75
CA ALA A 382 -3.71 6.43 -1.67
C ALA A 382 -3.34 7.35 -2.85
N ASN A 383 -2.06 7.41 -3.22
CA ASN A 383 -1.58 8.18 -4.37
C ASN A 383 -2.15 7.64 -5.69
N GLN A 384 -2.26 6.32 -5.84
CA GLN A 384 -2.85 5.69 -7.01
C GLN A 384 -4.34 6.03 -7.12
N ALA A 385 -5.10 5.93 -6.04
CA ALA A 385 -6.52 6.29 -6.01
C ALA A 385 -6.74 7.76 -6.36
N ASN A 386 -5.95 8.67 -5.75
CA ASN A 386 -5.95 10.09 -6.06
C ASN A 386 -5.65 10.37 -7.54
N THR A 387 -4.66 9.66 -8.11
CA THR A 387 -4.30 9.79 -9.52
C THR A 387 -5.43 9.32 -10.42
N ALA A 388 -6.01 8.14 -10.15
CA ALA A 388 -7.13 7.60 -10.93
C ALA A 388 -8.35 8.54 -10.91
N ALA A 389 -8.68 9.11 -9.76
CA ALA A 389 -9.77 10.06 -9.59
C ALA A 389 -9.53 11.36 -10.37
N LYS A 390 -8.31 11.93 -10.31
CA LYS A 390 -7.92 13.10 -11.09
C LYS A 390 -7.94 12.82 -12.59
N THR A 391 -7.47 11.65 -13.02
CA THR A 391 -7.55 11.21 -14.42
C THR A 391 -8.99 11.10 -14.89
N ALA A 392 -9.87 10.50 -14.09
CA ALA A 392 -11.29 10.40 -14.42
C ALA A 392 -11.92 11.80 -14.59
N LEU A 393 -11.70 12.73 -13.65
CA LEU A 393 -12.21 14.10 -13.74
C LEU A 393 -11.67 14.88 -14.95
N ALA A 394 -10.47 14.56 -15.42
CA ALA A 394 -9.87 15.16 -16.60
C ALA A 394 -10.42 14.59 -17.92
N GLN A 395 -11.07 13.43 -17.91
CA GLN A 395 -11.68 12.87 -19.11
C GLN A 395 -12.90 13.71 -19.53
N PRO A 396 -13.01 14.07 -20.82
CA PRO A 396 -14.16 14.83 -21.31
C PRO A 396 -15.44 13.99 -21.20
N ALA A 397 -16.47 14.59 -20.60
CA ALA A 397 -17.79 13.98 -20.50
C ALA A 397 -18.63 14.14 -21.78
N SER A 398 -18.19 14.96 -22.73
CA SER A 398 -18.89 15.29 -23.97
C SER A 398 -19.45 14.07 -24.72
N PRO A 399 -20.65 14.17 -25.33
CA PRO A 399 -21.56 15.35 -25.36
C PRO A 399 -22.51 15.47 -24.14
N VAL A 400 -22.27 14.73 -23.06
CA VAL A 400 -23.21 14.63 -21.93
C VAL A 400 -22.77 15.40 -20.68
N GLY A 401 -21.81 16.33 -20.81
CA GLY A 401 -21.28 17.08 -19.68
C GLY A 401 -22.29 17.97 -18.95
N ASN A 402 -23.38 18.35 -19.61
CA ASN A 402 -24.45 19.18 -19.09
C ASN A 402 -25.57 18.41 -18.36
N GLU A 403 -25.47 17.08 -18.25
CA GLU A 403 -26.47 16.26 -17.59
C GLU A 403 -26.49 16.47 -16.06
N PRO A 404 -27.63 16.83 -15.44
CA PRO A 404 -27.70 17.15 -14.00
C PRO A 404 -27.23 16.01 -13.09
N ALA A 405 -27.59 14.76 -13.43
CA ALA A 405 -27.17 13.59 -12.65
C ALA A 405 -25.65 13.39 -12.71
N LEU A 406 -25.02 13.61 -13.88
CA LEU A 406 -23.57 13.53 -14.03
C LEU A 406 -22.88 14.66 -13.24
N ALA A 407 -23.42 15.88 -13.29
CA ALA A 407 -22.89 17.01 -12.55
C ALA A 407 -22.89 16.75 -11.02
N ALA A 408 -23.95 16.13 -10.49
CA ALA A 408 -24.05 15.76 -9.08
C ALA A 408 -22.97 14.73 -8.68
N VAL A 409 -22.75 13.70 -9.51
CA VAL A 409 -21.72 12.68 -9.24
C VAL A 409 -20.30 13.26 -9.37
N LYS A 410 -20.07 14.15 -10.35
CA LYS A 410 -18.82 14.90 -10.50
C LYS A 410 -18.50 15.71 -9.23
N ALA A 411 -19.48 16.47 -8.73
CA ALA A 411 -19.34 17.26 -7.52
C ALA A 411 -19.01 16.37 -6.31
N LYS A 412 -19.67 15.21 -6.17
CA LYS A 412 -19.39 14.26 -5.09
C LYS A 412 -17.94 13.74 -5.14
N LEU A 413 -17.43 13.37 -6.32
CA LEU A 413 -16.03 12.97 -6.49
C LEU A 413 -15.06 14.09 -6.13
N GLN A 414 -15.35 15.33 -6.53
CA GLN A 414 -14.54 16.50 -6.18
C GLN A 414 -14.53 16.78 -4.67
N THR A 415 -15.68 16.64 -3.99
CA THR A 415 -15.76 16.78 -2.53
C THR A 415 -14.93 15.73 -1.82
N ILE A 416 -15.02 14.46 -2.24
CA ILE A 416 -14.24 13.36 -1.66
C ILE A 416 -12.74 13.58 -1.87
N LEU A 417 -12.32 14.02 -3.05
CA LEU A 417 -10.92 14.35 -3.34
C LEU A 417 -10.38 15.56 -2.56
N ALA A 418 -11.25 16.50 -2.20
CA ALA A 418 -10.88 17.68 -1.43
C ALA A 418 -10.83 17.41 0.08
N GLU A 419 -11.49 16.36 0.55
CA GLU A 419 -11.48 15.93 1.94
C GLU A 419 -10.23 15.10 2.22
N PRO A 420 -9.23 15.63 2.96
CA PRO A 420 -7.96 14.95 3.18
C PRO A 420 -8.11 13.64 3.98
N THR A 421 -9.23 13.45 4.68
CA THR A 421 -9.49 12.23 5.47
C THR A 421 -10.14 11.09 4.67
N SER A 422 -10.58 11.34 3.43
CA SER A 422 -11.16 10.31 2.56
C SER A 422 -10.24 9.11 2.44
N SER A 423 -10.80 7.92 2.67
CA SER A 423 -10.10 6.65 2.51
C SER A 423 -9.83 6.32 1.03
N THR A 424 -8.91 5.39 0.81
CA THR A 424 -8.56 4.91 -0.54
C THR A 424 -9.79 4.28 -1.23
N ASP A 425 -10.60 3.55 -0.47
CA ASP A 425 -11.84 2.91 -0.95
C ASP A 425 -12.93 3.92 -1.30
N GLU A 426 -13.09 4.99 -0.52
CA GLU A 426 -14.05 6.06 -0.83
C GLU A 426 -13.71 6.78 -2.13
N ILE A 427 -12.43 7.14 -2.32
CA ILE A 427 -11.93 7.77 -3.55
C ILE A 427 -12.15 6.83 -4.74
N THR A 428 -11.81 5.56 -4.59
CA THR A 428 -11.97 4.54 -5.65
C THR A 428 -13.44 4.35 -6.02
N THR A 429 -14.32 4.21 -5.03
CA THR A 429 -15.77 4.04 -5.22
C THR A 429 -16.39 5.26 -5.91
N ALA A 430 -16.03 6.47 -5.49
CA ALA A 430 -16.52 7.70 -6.11
C ALA A 430 -16.04 7.85 -7.56
N THR A 431 -14.80 7.44 -7.84
CA THR A 431 -14.23 7.43 -9.19
C THR A 431 -15.00 6.48 -10.11
N GLN A 432 -15.30 5.28 -9.63
CA GLN A 432 -16.11 4.30 -10.38
C GLN A 432 -17.54 4.83 -10.63
N ALA A 433 -18.16 5.44 -9.62
CA ALA A 433 -19.49 6.03 -9.75
C ALA A 433 -19.53 7.15 -10.82
N TYR A 434 -18.50 8.00 -10.87
CA TYR A 434 -18.38 9.05 -11.88
C TYR A 434 -18.25 8.47 -13.30
N ASN A 435 -17.38 7.48 -13.50
CA ASN A 435 -17.24 6.82 -14.80
C ASN A 435 -18.55 6.14 -15.24
N ALA A 436 -19.23 5.44 -14.33
CA ALA A 436 -20.52 4.81 -14.60
C ALA A 436 -21.60 5.84 -14.95
N ALA A 437 -21.61 7.01 -14.31
CA ALA A 437 -22.54 8.10 -14.61
C ALA A 437 -22.32 8.65 -16.03
N ILE A 438 -21.07 8.78 -16.50
CA ILE A 438 -20.77 9.18 -17.89
C ILE A 438 -21.33 8.15 -18.87
N THR A 439 -21.04 6.86 -18.63
CA THR A 439 -21.53 5.77 -19.50
C THR A 439 -23.05 5.76 -19.57
N LYS A 440 -23.72 5.88 -18.42
CA LYS A 440 -25.18 5.90 -18.35
C LYS A 440 -25.76 7.12 -19.08
N ALA A 441 -25.19 8.31 -18.87
CA ALA A 441 -25.65 9.53 -19.51
C ALA A 441 -25.54 9.44 -21.06
N LYS A 442 -24.46 8.86 -21.58
CA LYS A 442 -24.32 8.59 -23.02
C LYS A 442 -25.38 7.61 -23.53
N ALA A 443 -25.63 6.52 -22.82
CA ALA A 443 -26.66 5.56 -23.21
C ALA A 443 -28.08 6.17 -23.16
N ASP A 444 -28.37 7.01 -22.17
CA ASP A 444 -29.66 7.71 -22.07
C ASP A 444 -29.85 8.70 -23.24
N ARG A 445 -28.77 9.40 -23.65
CA ARG A 445 -28.76 10.29 -24.83
C ARG A 445 -29.08 9.52 -26.12
N ASP A 446 -28.33 8.46 -26.39
CA ASP A 446 -28.50 7.62 -27.59
C ASP A 446 -29.93 7.05 -27.66
N ALA A 447 -30.48 6.64 -26.52
CA ALA A 447 -31.84 6.13 -26.44
C ALA A 447 -32.91 7.21 -26.73
N ALA A 448 -32.71 8.43 -26.23
CA ALA A 448 -33.61 9.55 -26.48
C ALA A 448 -33.62 9.96 -27.95
N GLU A 449 -32.45 10.01 -28.59
CA GLU A 449 -32.31 10.29 -30.03
C GLU A 449 -32.92 9.17 -30.87
N THR A 450 -32.62 7.90 -30.56
CA THR A 450 -33.22 6.76 -31.27
C THR A 450 -34.76 6.81 -31.19
N ALA A 451 -35.31 7.11 -30.02
CA ALA A 451 -36.76 7.24 -29.85
C ALA A 451 -37.34 8.43 -30.63
N GLY A 452 -36.63 9.57 -30.64
CA GLY A 452 -37.03 10.75 -31.41
C GLY A 452 -37.00 10.52 -32.91
N ASP A 453 -35.93 9.93 -33.43
CA ASP A 453 -35.77 9.60 -34.85
C ASP A 453 -36.84 8.62 -35.34
N ASN A 454 -37.17 7.61 -34.51
CA ASN A 454 -38.29 6.71 -34.78
C ASN A 454 -39.64 7.45 -34.83
N THR A 455 -39.83 8.45 -33.96
CA THR A 455 -41.03 9.29 -33.96
C THR A 455 -41.12 10.13 -35.24
N VAL A 456 -40.00 10.73 -35.67
CA VAL A 456 -39.91 11.46 -36.95
C VAL A 456 -40.24 10.55 -38.13
N ALA A 457 -39.69 9.33 -38.16
CA ALA A 457 -40.03 8.33 -39.19
C ALA A 457 -41.51 7.91 -39.15
N GLY A 458 -42.12 7.87 -37.96
CA GLY A 458 -43.55 7.67 -37.76
C GLY A 458 -44.40 8.74 -38.45
N ALA A 459 -43.97 10.01 -38.43
CA ALA A 459 -44.65 11.09 -39.15
C ALA A 459 -44.71 10.85 -40.67
N THR A 460 -43.62 10.34 -41.24
CA THR A 460 -43.55 9.98 -42.66
C THR A 460 -44.50 8.82 -42.96
N THR A 461 -44.50 7.80 -42.12
CA THR A 461 -45.38 6.62 -42.26
C THR A 461 -46.86 7.01 -42.17
N ALA A 462 -47.21 7.93 -41.27
CA ALA A 462 -48.56 8.47 -41.12
C ALA A 462 -48.96 9.45 -42.23
N GLY A 463 -48.05 9.82 -43.14
CA GLY A 463 -48.33 10.75 -44.24
C GLY A 463 -48.51 12.21 -43.80
N VAL A 464 -48.11 12.56 -42.57
CA VAL A 464 -48.29 13.91 -41.99
C VAL A 464 -46.98 14.65 -41.75
N ALA A 465 -45.83 14.09 -42.16
CA ALA A 465 -44.52 14.73 -41.97
C ALA A 465 -44.41 16.14 -42.58
N GLN A 466 -45.18 16.43 -43.62
CA GLN A 466 -45.20 17.76 -44.25
C GLN A 466 -46.23 18.72 -43.64
N ASP A 467 -47.13 18.26 -42.77
CA ASP A 467 -48.09 19.14 -42.10
C ASP A 467 -47.33 20.25 -41.37
N GLY A 468 -47.72 21.51 -41.58
CA GLY A 468 -46.93 22.66 -41.13
C GLY A 468 -46.62 22.64 -39.62
N ASP A 469 -47.55 22.13 -38.80
CA ASP A 469 -47.38 22.02 -37.36
C ASP A 469 -46.43 20.86 -36.99
N VAL A 470 -46.51 19.73 -37.71
CA VAL A 470 -45.61 18.57 -37.57
C VAL A 470 -44.19 18.89 -38.02
N ALA A 471 -44.02 19.53 -39.19
CA ALA A 471 -42.73 19.93 -39.72
C ALA A 471 -42.01 20.91 -38.77
N THR A 472 -42.76 21.83 -38.15
CA THR A 472 -42.22 22.73 -37.12
C THR A 472 -41.73 21.96 -35.90
N ALA A 473 -42.50 20.97 -35.41
CA ALA A 473 -42.09 20.13 -34.30
C ALA A 473 -40.85 19.28 -34.63
N ILE A 474 -40.77 18.68 -35.83
CA ILE A 474 -39.60 17.92 -36.30
C ILE A 474 -38.36 18.81 -36.32
N LYS A 475 -38.48 20.03 -36.84
CA LYS A 475 -37.35 20.99 -36.84
C LYS A 475 -36.90 21.29 -35.40
N ALA A 476 -37.84 21.57 -34.50
CA ALA A 476 -37.51 21.85 -33.10
C ALA A 476 -36.82 20.67 -32.41
N TYR A 477 -37.19 19.43 -32.76
CA TYR A 477 -36.50 18.22 -32.31
C TYR A 477 -35.05 18.18 -32.80
N HIS A 478 -34.79 18.33 -34.10
CA HIS A 478 -33.43 18.34 -34.63
C HIS A 478 -32.57 19.49 -34.07
N ASP A 479 -33.14 20.69 -33.92
CA ASP A 479 -32.46 21.82 -33.28
C ASP A 479 -32.10 21.48 -31.81
N THR A 480 -32.95 20.72 -31.11
CA THR A 480 -32.69 20.27 -29.74
C THR A 480 -31.60 19.20 -29.67
N VAL A 481 -31.56 18.26 -30.62
CA VAL A 481 -30.48 17.26 -30.76
C VAL A 481 -29.14 17.97 -31.04
N ALA A 482 -29.09 18.89 -31.99
CA ALA A 482 -27.88 19.66 -32.27
C ALA A 482 -27.45 20.50 -31.05
N GLY A 483 -28.41 21.11 -30.35
CA GLY A 483 -28.14 21.82 -29.10
C GLY A 483 -27.60 20.90 -28.01
N ALA A 484 -28.00 19.64 -28.01
CA ALA A 484 -27.58 18.63 -27.07
C ALA A 484 -26.15 18.13 -27.33
N ASP A 485 -25.81 17.86 -28.59
CA ASP A 485 -24.44 17.57 -29.02
C ASP A 485 -23.47 18.70 -28.65
N ALA A 486 -23.97 19.95 -28.72
CA ALA A 486 -23.25 21.15 -28.32
C ALA A 486 -23.29 21.43 -26.80
N GLU A 487 -23.82 20.51 -25.99
CA GLU A 487 -23.96 20.62 -24.52
C GLU A 487 -24.81 21.81 -24.03
N THR A 488 -25.66 22.38 -24.88
CA THR A 488 -26.62 23.44 -24.52
C THR A 488 -28.02 22.91 -24.18
N LYS A 489 -28.27 21.62 -24.47
CA LYS A 489 -29.53 20.92 -24.20
C LYS A 489 -29.30 19.53 -23.58
N THR A 490 -30.21 19.08 -22.74
CA THR A 490 -30.11 17.79 -22.00
C THR A 490 -30.81 16.65 -22.75
N SER A 491 -30.56 15.41 -22.34
CA SER A 491 -31.23 14.21 -22.87
C SER A 491 -32.73 14.23 -22.57
N ALA A 492 -33.11 14.81 -21.43
CA ALA A 492 -34.51 15.02 -21.08
C ALA A 492 -35.21 16.01 -22.03
N GLU A 493 -34.51 17.07 -22.47
CA GLU A 493 -35.05 18.01 -23.46
C GLU A 493 -35.20 17.36 -24.84
N VAL A 494 -34.26 16.51 -25.26
CA VAL A 494 -34.39 15.72 -26.51
C VAL A 494 -35.62 14.81 -26.44
N ALA A 495 -35.80 14.07 -25.34
CA ALA A 495 -36.97 13.22 -25.14
C ALA A 495 -38.29 14.03 -25.12
N ALA A 496 -38.28 15.23 -24.53
CA ALA A 496 -39.45 16.12 -24.52
C ALA A 496 -39.77 16.64 -25.93
N ALA A 497 -38.77 17.01 -26.72
CA ALA A 497 -38.94 17.45 -28.09
C ALA A 497 -39.48 16.32 -28.99
N ALA A 498 -38.97 15.09 -28.83
CA ALA A 498 -39.53 13.90 -29.49
C ALA A 498 -41.02 13.69 -29.16
N LYS A 499 -41.40 13.82 -27.89
CA LYS A 499 -42.81 13.74 -27.48
C LYS A 499 -43.69 14.84 -28.08
N ALA A 500 -43.14 16.05 -28.27
CA ALA A 500 -43.84 17.13 -28.96
C ALA A 500 -44.08 16.80 -30.44
N VAL A 501 -43.12 16.14 -31.11
CA VAL A 501 -43.32 15.60 -32.46
C VAL A 501 -44.48 14.60 -32.48
N GLN A 502 -44.51 13.62 -31.57
CA GLN A 502 -45.60 12.65 -31.49
C GLN A 502 -46.96 13.33 -31.28
N THR A 503 -47.03 14.33 -30.40
CA THR A 503 -48.25 15.09 -30.14
C THR A 503 -48.74 15.82 -31.39
N ALA A 504 -47.82 16.39 -32.18
CA ALA A 504 -48.16 17.04 -33.44
C ALA A 504 -48.66 16.02 -34.49
N ILE A 505 -48.04 14.85 -34.59
CA ILE A 505 -48.47 13.75 -35.48
C ILE A 505 -49.91 13.33 -35.13
N ASP A 506 -50.20 13.11 -33.86
CA ASP A 506 -51.52 12.69 -33.39
C ASP A 506 -52.58 13.75 -33.70
N ALA A 507 -52.27 15.03 -33.46
CA ALA A 507 -53.16 16.15 -33.76
C ALA A 507 -53.44 16.29 -35.27
N ALA A 508 -52.41 16.18 -36.11
CA ALA A 508 -52.53 16.24 -37.56
C ALA A 508 -53.37 15.08 -38.11
N THR A 509 -53.10 13.87 -37.63
CA THR A 509 -53.84 12.65 -38.00
C THR A 509 -55.31 12.79 -37.61
N ALA A 510 -55.59 13.24 -36.38
CA ALA A 510 -56.95 13.45 -35.90
C ALA A 510 -57.70 14.52 -36.72
N ALA A 511 -57.07 15.67 -37.00
CA ALA A 511 -57.69 16.74 -37.77
C ALA A 511 -58.05 16.31 -39.20
N ARG A 512 -57.16 15.57 -39.87
CA ARG A 512 -57.37 15.08 -41.24
C ARG A 512 -58.46 14.00 -41.32
N ALA A 513 -58.72 13.28 -40.23
CA ALA A 513 -59.76 12.25 -40.16
C ALA A 513 -61.19 12.81 -39.96
N VAL A 514 -61.36 14.05 -39.50
CA VAL A 514 -62.70 14.61 -39.19
C VAL A 514 -63.50 14.85 -40.46
N THR A 515 -64.62 14.15 -40.66
CA THR A 515 -65.57 14.40 -41.77
C THR A 515 -66.78 15.20 -41.32
N VAL A 516 -67.26 16.12 -42.15
CA VAL A 516 -68.53 16.84 -41.92
C VAL A 516 -69.54 16.40 -42.98
N PRO A 517 -70.63 15.72 -42.62
CA PRO A 517 -71.69 15.38 -43.57
C PRO A 517 -72.34 16.64 -44.13
N THR A 518 -72.27 16.82 -45.45
CA THR A 518 -72.83 18.01 -46.12
C THR A 518 -74.23 17.78 -46.68
N ALA A 519 -74.66 16.54 -46.88
CA ALA A 519 -76.01 16.23 -47.33
C ALA A 519 -77.06 16.48 -46.22
N PRO A 520 -78.27 16.96 -46.56
CA PRO A 520 -78.75 17.31 -47.91
C PRO A 520 -78.43 18.77 -48.34
N TYR A 521 -77.47 19.43 -47.71
CA TYR A 521 -77.13 20.84 -47.90
C TYR A 521 -75.97 21.09 -48.86
N ALA A 522 -75.47 20.07 -49.56
CA ALA A 522 -74.24 20.17 -50.35
C ALA A 522 -74.38 21.10 -51.57
N LEU A 523 -75.62 21.32 -52.04
CA LEU A 523 -75.93 22.26 -53.14
C LEU A 523 -76.08 23.72 -52.68
N ASP A 524 -75.92 24.02 -51.40
CA ASP A 524 -75.90 25.40 -50.92
C ASP A 524 -74.51 26.02 -51.10
N ASP A 525 -74.42 27.17 -51.78
CA ASP A 525 -73.15 27.80 -52.17
C ASP A 525 -72.16 27.96 -51.01
N ALA A 526 -72.63 28.32 -49.82
CA ALA A 526 -71.78 28.47 -48.64
C ALA A 526 -71.20 27.12 -48.17
N VAL A 527 -71.99 26.04 -48.24
CA VAL A 527 -71.55 24.68 -47.89
C VAL A 527 -70.57 24.18 -48.94
N ALA A 528 -70.87 24.34 -50.23
CA ALA A 528 -69.99 23.92 -51.32
C ALA A 528 -68.63 24.65 -51.29
N LYS A 529 -68.64 25.97 -51.03
CA LYS A 529 -67.40 26.76 -50.88
C LYS A 529 -66.59 26.34 -49.66
N ALA A 530 -67.23 26.15 -48.51
CA ALA A 530 -66.54 25.72 -47.30
C ALA A 530 -65.98 24.29 -47.44
N GLN A 531 -66.69 23.40 -48.14
CA GLN A 531 -66.23 22.05 -48.46
C GLN A 531 -65.00 22.11 -49.37
N ALA A 532 -65.06 22.86 -50.46
CA ALA A 532 -63.94 23.02 -51.38
C ALA A 532 -62.70 23.63 -50.69
N ALA A 533 -62.90 24.61 -49.81
CA ALA A 533 -61.80 25.21 -49.03
C ALA A 533 -61.15 24.20 -48.08
N ARG A 534 -61.95 23.37 -47.40
CA ARG A 534 -61.43 22.27 -46.56
C ARG A 534 -60.68 21.24 -47.41
N ASP A 535 -61.25 20.82 -48.54
CA ASP A 535 -60.66 19.80 -49.40
C ASP A 535 -59.35 20.26 -50.05
N ALA A 536 -59.26 21.54 -50.41
CA ALA A 536 -58.01 22.14 -50.88
C ALA A 536 -56.90 22.07 -49.82
N LEU A 537 -57.22 22.35 -48.55
CA LEU A 537 -56.26 22.22 -47.45
C LEU A 537 -55.87 20.76 -47.17
N LEU A 538 -56.79 19.81 -47.33
CA LEU A 538 -56.47 18.38 -47.17
C LEU A 538 -55.60 17.85 -48.32
N ALA A 539 -55.80 18.34 -49.53
CA ALA A 539 -55.02 17.97 -50.71
C ALA A 539 -53.59 18.55 -50.68
N GLU A 540 -53.40 19.68 -50.01
CA GLU A 540 -52.09 20.30 -49.81
C GLU A 540 -51.41 19.70 -48.57
N PRO A 541 -50.37 18.84 -48.74
CA PRO A 541 -49.72 18.16 -47.62
C PRO A 541 -49.07 19.13 -46.63
N THR A 542 -48.74 20.35 -47.05
CA THR A 542 -48.10 21.37 -46.20
C THR A 542 -49.06 22.19 -45.33
N SER A 543 -50.38 22.06 -45.55
CA SER A 543 -51.38 22.75 -44.73
C SER A 543 -51.21 22.40 -43.25
N SER A 544 -51.36 23.39 -42.37
CA SER A 544 -51.27 23.16 -40.93
C SER A 544 -52.52 22.47 -40.38
N THR A 545 -52.32 21.66 -39.35
CA THR A 545 -53.39 21.06 -38.54
C THR A 545 -54.42 22.11 -38.11
N THR A 546 -53.95 23.27 -37.66
CA THR A 546 -54.82 24.39 -37.27
C THR A 546 -55.71 24.88 -38.43
N ALA A 547 -55.17 25.06 -39.64
CA ALA A 547 -55.93 25.50 -40.79
C ALA A 547 -57.01 24.47 -41.20
N ILE A 548 -56.67 23.18 -41.17
CA ILE A 548 -57.61 22.08 -41.48
C ILE A 548 -58.76 22.04 -40.46
N GLN A 549 -58.46 22.21 -39.16
CA GLN A 549 -59.49 22.28 -38.12
C GLN A 549 -60.41 23.49 -38.31
N GLN A 550 -59.86 24.67 -38.60
CA GLN A 550 -60.64 25.88 -38.85
C GLN A 550 -61.56 25.74 -40.08
N ALA A 551 -61.05 25.20 -41.19
CA ALA A 551 -61.86 24.95 -42.38
C ALA A 551 -62.96 23.90 -42.14
N THR A 552 -62.67 22.88 -41.32
CA THR A 552 -63.65 21.89 -40.89
C THR A 552 -64.75 22.51 -40.02
N ALA A 553 -64.40 23.39 -39.09
CA ALA A 553 -65.37 24.14 -38.29
C ALA A 553 -66.22 25.10 -39.15
N ALA A 554 -65.60 25.77 -40.13
CA ALA A 554 -66.30 26.64 -41.06
C ALA A 554 -67.30 25.86 -41.93
N LEU A 555 -66.94 24.66 -42.40
CA LEU A 555 -67.84 23.76 -43.09
C LEU A 555 -69.03 23.33 -42.20
N GLN A 556 -68.76 22.96 -40.95
CA GLN A 556 -69.82 22.62 -39.99
C GLN A 556 -70.77 23.79 -39.73
N ALA A 557 -70.24 25.01 -39.62
CA ALA A 557 -71.02 26.23 -39.47
C ALA A 557 -71.88 26.50 -40.72
N ALA A 558 -71.32 26.33 -41.92
CA ALA A 558 -72.04 26.49 -43.18
C ALA A 558 -73.20 25.49 -43.31
N VAL A 559 -72.98 24.22 -42.97
CA VAL A 559 -74.01 23.17 -42.94
C VAL A 559 -75.12 23.54 -41.95
N THR A 560 -74.75 24.00 -40.75
CA THR A 560 -75.71 24.42 -39.71
C THR A 560 -76.54 25.62 -40.18
N ALA A 561 -75.91 26.60 -40.81
CA ALA A 561 -76.59 27.78 -41.36
C ALA A 561 -77.55 27.39 -42.50
N ALA A 562 -77.14 26.51 -43.41
CA ALA A 562 -77.97 25.99 -44.49
C ALA A 562 -79.19 25.22 -43.95
N ALA A 563 -78.99 24.37 -42.92
CA ALA A 563 -80.08 23.69 -42.24
C ALA A 563 -81.13 24.66 -41.68
N LYS A 564 -80.67 25.71 -41.00
CA LYS A 564 -81.55 26.75 -40.45
C LYS A 564 -82.30 27.51 -41.55
N ALA A 565 -81.61 27.92 -42.61
CA ALA A 565 -82.23 28.62 -43.74
C ALA A 565 -83.28 27.74 -44.43
N ARG A 566 -83.01 26.43 -44.57
CA ARG A 566 -83.94 25.49 -45.20
C ARG A 566 -85.18 25.22 -44.36
N ALA A 567 -85.04 25.16 -43.04
CA ALA A 567 -86.16 25.10 -42.12
C ALA A 567 -87.06 26.34 -42.26
N THR A 568 -86.47 27.54 -42.36
CA THR A 568 -87.19 28.79 -42.60
C THR A 568 -87.92 28.79 -43.95
N ALA A 569 -87.25 28.44 -45.05
CA ALA A 569 -87.86 28.37 -46.38
C ALA A 569 -89.03 27.36 -46.42
N THR A 570 -88.85 26.22 -45.76
CA THR A 570 -89.90 25.21 -45.59
C THR A 570 -91.10 25.77 -44.83
N ALA A 571 -90.87 26.48 -43.72
CA ALA A 571 -91.93 27.10 -42.92
C ALA A 571 -92.66 28.20 -43.71
N THR A 572 -91.95 29.03 -44.46
CA THR A 572 -92.52 30.07 -45.33
C THR A 572 -93.44 29.45 -46.39
N GLY A 573 -92.98 28.43 -47.11
CA GLY A 573 -93.80 27.79 -48.13
C GLY A 573 -94.98 27.00 -47.56
N ALA A 574 -94.82 26.38 -46.38
CA ALA A 574 -95.92 25.76 -45.65
C ALA A 574 -96.97 26.78 -45.19
N ALA A 575 -96.54 27.95 -44.70
CA ALA A 575 -97.44 29.04 -44.34
C ALA A 575 -98.18 29.61 -45.56
N ALA A 576 -97.49 29.76 -46.70
CA ALA A 576 -98.10 30.16 -47.97
C ALA A 576 -99.11 29.11 -48.45
N ALA A 577 -98.81 27.82 -48.36
CA ALA A 577 -99.74 26.73 -48.68
C ALA A 577 -100.99 26.76 -47.77
N LYS A 578 -100.82 27.03 -46.47
CA LYS A 578 -101.92 27.20 -45.53
C LYS A 578 -102.77 28.42 -45.88
N GLN A 579 -102.15 29.56 -46.18
CA GLN A 579 -102.85 30.76 -46.65
C GLN A 579 -103.62 30.51 -47.95
N ALA A 580 -103.07 29.71 -48.88
CA ALA A 580 -103.77 29.30 -50.09
C ALA A 580 -105.12 28.65 -49.77
N THR A 581 -105.12 27.79 -48.75
CA THR A 581 -106.32 27.08 -48.29
C THR A 581 -107.26 28.02 -47.53
N THR A 582 -106.76 28.80 -46.57
CA THR A 582 -107.57 29.72 -45.75
C THR A 582 -108.22 30.83 -46.58
N LYS A 583 -107.52 31.36 -47.59
CA LYS A 583 -108.07 32.35 -48.54
C LYS A 583 -108.91 31.69 -49.64
N GLY A 584 -109.06 30.37 -49.59
CA GLY A 584 -109.81 29.56 -50.53
C GLY A 584 -109.24 29.55 -51.95
N VAL A 585 -107.99 29.95 -52.20
CA VAL A 585 -107.38 30.12 -53.54
C VAL A 585 -106.52 28.95 -54.01
N ALA A 586 -106.39 27.88 -53.22
CA ALA A 586 -105.51 26.74 -53.50
C ALA A 586 -105.80 26.05 -54.86
N GLN A 587 -107.07 26.06 -55.29
CA GLN A 587 -107.57 25.51 -56.54
C GLN A 587 -107.39 26.43 -57.76
N GLU A 588 -106.86 27.65 -57.57
CA GLU A 588 -106.49 28.49 -58.72
C GLU A 588 -105.37 27.82 -59.51
N PRO A 589 -105.46 27.74 -60.85
CA PRO A 589 -104.45 27.04 -61.66
C PRO A 589 -103.01 27.50 -61.39
N THR A 590 -102.80 28.80 -61.17
CA THR A 590 -101.48 29.40 -60.86
C THR A 590 -100.99 29.05 -59.46
N VAL A 591 -101.89 28.99 -58.47
CA VAL A 591 -101.56 28.62 -57.08
C VAL A 591 -101.32 27.11 -56.96
N ALA A 592 -102.15 26.28 -57.59
CA ALA A 592 -101.99 24.83 -57.62
C ALA A 592 -100.65 24.42 -58.26
N LYS A 593 -100.28 25.07 -59.38
CA LYS A 593 -98.98 24.86 -60.03
C LYS A 593 -97.81 25.30 -59.12
N ALA A 594 -97.91 26.45 -58.46
CA ALA A 594 -96.88 26.91 -57.52
C ALA A 594 -96.76 25.99 -56.29
N LEU A 595 -97.87 25.43 -55.80
CA LEU A 595 -97.90 24.49 -54.68
C LEU A 595 -97.22 23.16 -55.06
N ALA A 596 -97.54 22.62 -56.24
CA ALA A 596 -96.89 21.43 -56.78
C ALA A 596 -95.39 21.66 -56.98
N HIS A 597 -95.00 22.82 -57.52
CA HIS A 597 -93.59 23.18 -57.69
C HIS A 597 -92.86 23.31 -56.35
N PHE A 598 -93.44 23.99 -55.35
CA PHE A 598 -92.87 24.07 -54.00
C PHE A 598 -92.68 22.68 -53.37
N LYS A 599 -93.66 21.78 -53.46
CA LYS A 599 -93.53 20.40 -52.96
C LYS A 599 -92.44 19.60 -53.69
N ALA A 600 -92.35 19.76 -55.02
CA ALA A 600 -91.32 19.10 -55.82
C ALA A 600 -89.92 19.60 -55.43
N VAL A 601 -89.73 20.92 -55.30
CA VAL A 601 -88.45 21.52 -54.86
C VAL A 601 -88.14 21.17 -53.41
N GLN A 602 -89.15 21.05 -52.53
CA GLN A 602 -88.97 20.58 -51.15
C GLN A 602 -88.45 19.13 -51.11
N THR A 603 -89.00 18.26 -51.94
CA THR A 603 -88.56 16.86 -52.05
C THR A 603 -87.16 16.77 -52.64
N ALA A 604 -86.90 17.50 -53.72
CA ALA A 604 -85.57 17.59 -54.33
C ALA A 604 -84.54 18.14 -53.32
N ALA A 605 -84.88 19.16 -52.53
CA ALA A 605 -83.99 19.70 -51.51
C ALA A 605 -83.71 18.67 -50.40
N ALA A 606 -84.70 17.87 -49.98
CA ALA A 606 -84.49 16.78 -49.02
C ALA A 606 -83.56 15.69 -49.56
N ASN A 607 -83.59 15.46 -50.88
CA ASN A 607 -82.75 14.48 -51.57
C ASN A 607 -81.40 15.05 -52.05
N ASN A 608 -81.03 16.28 -51.65
CA ASN A 608 -79.82 16.95 -52.10
C ASN A 608 -79.76 17.19 -53.63
N GLU A 609 -80.92 17.38 -54.26
CA GLU A 609 -81.10 17.65 -55.70
C GLU A 609 -81.53 19.11 -55.97
N ALA A 610 -81.88 19.87 -54.92
CA ALA A 610 -82.14 21.30 -55.01
C ALA A 610 -81.51 22.06 -53.83
N SER A 611 -81.16 23.33 -54.04
CA SER A 611 -80.56 24.19 -53.00
C SER A 611 -81.62 24.81 -52.08
N THR A 612 -81.19 25.33 -50.93
CA THR A 612 -82.07 26.09 -50.03
C THR A 612 -82.59 27.36 -50.69
N ALA A 613 -81.79 28.01 -51.53
CA ALA A 613 -82.21 29.17 -52.32
C ALA A 613 -83.32 28.82 -53.32
N ALA A 614 -83.24 27.67 -53.99
CA ALA A 614 -84.31 27.18 -54.87
C ALA A 614 -85.60 26.91 -54.08
N LEU A 615 -85.50 26.33 -52.88
CA LEU A 615 -86.65 26.11 -52.00
C LEU A 615 -87.28 27.42 -51.53
N GLN A 616 -86.46 28.41 -51.16
CA GLN A 616 -86.94 29.75 -50.79
C GLN A 616 -87.63 30.45 -51.97
N ALA A 617 -87.04 30.40 -53.17
CA ALA A 617 -87.65 30.95 -54.37
C ALA A 617 -89.00 30.28 -54.71
N ALA A 618 -89.11 28.97 -54.52
CA ALA A 618 -90.37 28.25 -54.70
C ALA A 618 -91.41 28.62 -53.62
N ALA A 619 -90.97 28.84 -52.38
CA ALA A 619 -91.82 29.33 -51.28
C ALA A 619 -92.34 30.75 -51.56
N ASP A 620 -91.48 31.66 -52.04
CA ASP A 620 -91.85 33.04 -52.39
C ASP A 620 -92.74 33.09 -53.62
N ALA A 621 -92.48 32.26 -54.64
CA ALA A 621 -93.36 32.11 -55.79
C ALA A 621 -94.74 31.61 -55.39
N LEU A 622 -94.82 30.65 -54.45
CA LEU A 622 -96.08 30.19 -53.87
C LEU A 622 -96.78 31.31 -53.09
N GLN A 623 -96.07 32.04 -52.23
CA GLN A 623 -96.63 33.16 -51.48
C GLN A 623 -97.17 34.26 -52.41
N ASN A 624 -96.43 34.61 -53.46
CA ASN A 624 -96.83 35.59 -54.47
C ASN A 624 -98.05 35.11 -55.26
N ALA A 625 -98.07 33.84 -55.69
CA ALA A 625 -99.22 33.27 -56.39
C ALA A 625 -100.48 33.32 -55.50
N VAL A 626 -100.36 32.96 -54.21
CA VAL A 626 -101.45 33.02 -53.23
C VAL A 626 -101.94 34.45 -53.01
N THR A 627 -101.02 35.40 -52.85
CA THR A 627 -101.36 36.82 -52.68
C THR A 627 -102.06 37.37 -53.91
N ASN A 628 -101.51 37.15 -55.11
CA ASN A 628 -102.09 37.64 -56.36
C ASN A 628 -103.47 37.03 -56.62
N ALA A 629 -103.61 35.72 -56.41
CA ALA A 629 -104.90 35.03 -56.54
C ALA A 629 -105.94 35.55 -55.54
N ALA A 630 -105.55 35.78 -54.29
CA ALA A 630 -106.45 36.33 -53.28
C ALA A 630 -106.87 37.76 -53.64
N THR A 631 -105.94 38.60 -54.10
CA THR A 631 -106.22 39.97 -54.54
C THR A 631 -107.13 40.00 -55.76
N ALA A 632 -106.85 39.19 -56.79
CA ALA A 632 -107.67 39.09 -57.99
C ALA A 632 -109.08 38.61 -57.67
N ARG A 633 -109.21 37.66 -56.75
CA ARG A 633 -110.52 37.20 -56.29
C ARG A 633 -111.24 38.26 -55.49
N GLN A 634 -110.57 38.97 -54.59
CA GLN A 634 -111.19 40.02 -53.81
C GLN A 634 -111.63 41.20 -54.69
N ALA A 635 -110.86 41.52 -55.73
CA ALA A 635 -111.25 42.47 -56.77
C ALA A 635 -112.49 41.97 -57.54
N ALA A 636 -112.53 40.70 -57.94
CA ALA A 636 -113.70 40.10 -58.58
C ALA A 636 -114.93 40.12 -57.66
N ILE A 637 -114.79 39.74 -56.38
CA ILE A 637 -115.87 39.85 -55.38
C ILE A 637 -116.35 41.29 -55.27
N LYS A 638 -115.44 42.27 -55.18
CA LYS A 638 -115.80 43.70 -55.09
C LYS A 638 -116.57 44.17 -56.32
N SER A 639 -116.09 43.86 -57.52
CA SER A 639 -116.78 44.19 -58.77
C SER A 639 -118.12 43.48 -58.90
N GLY A 640 -118.20 42.22 -58.47
CA GLY A 640 -119.42 41.42 -58.47
C GLY A 640 -120.45 41.92 -57.46
N ASP A 641 -120.01 42.32 -56.26
CA ASP A 641 -120.87 42.88 -55.20
C ASP A 641 -121.44 44.24 -55.61
N GLN A 642 -120.61 45.10 -56.22
CA GLN A 642 -121.08 46.35 -56.83
C GLN A 642 -122.15 46.08 -57.90
N LEU A 643 -121.95 45.04 -58.73
CA LEU A 643 -122.93 44.63 -59.73
C LEU A 643 -124.20 44.05 -59.09
N ALA A 644 -124.07 43.25 -58.04
CA ALA A 644 -125.19 42.65 -57.31
C ALA A 644 -126.03 43.73 -56.59
N ASP A 645 -125.41 44.75 -56.02
CA ASP A 645 -126.10 45.89 -55.40
C ASP A 645 -126.77 46.81 -56.43
N ALA A 646 -126.23 46.92 -57.64
CA ALA A 646 -126.93 47.56 -58.77
C ALA A 646 -128.12 46.71 -59.24
N ALA A 647 -127.95 45.39 -59.31
CA ALA A 647 -128.97 44.44 -59.71
C ALA A 647 -130.16 44.34 -58.74
N LYS A 648 -129.97 44.58 -57.42
CA LYS A 648 -131.05 44.63 -56.40
C LYS A 648 -132.15 45.66 -56.70
N ARG A 649 -131.88 46.67 -57.53
CA ARG A 649 -132.83 47.75 -57.90
C ARG A 649 -133.65 47.47 -59.17
N ALA A 650 -133.43 46.35 -59.87
CA ALA A 650 -133.97 46.12 -61.22
C ALA A 650 -135.30 45.34 -61.29
N GLY A 651 -135.80 44.74 -60.20
CA GLY A 651 -137.13 44.10 -60.15
C GLY A 651 -137.41 42.97 -61.16
N ASN A 652 -136.40 42.28 -61.70
CA ASN A 652 -136.52 41.25 -62.75
C ASN A 652 -136.10 39.85 -62.25
N ALA A 653 -136.94 38.83 -62.48
CA ALA A 653 -136.73 37.45 -62.01
C ALA A 653 -135.45 36.78 -62.56
N ALA A 654 -135.06 37.04 -63.81
CA ALA A 654 -133.84 36.48 -64.41
C ALA A 654 -132.57 37.09 -63.78
N VAL A 655 -132.64 38.37 -63.41
CA VAL A 655 -131.57 39.07 -62.69
C VAL A 655 -131.44 38.52 -61.26
N ALA A 656 -132.55 38.20 -60.58
CA ALA A 656 -132.55 37.59 -59.25
C ALA A 656 -131.93 36.17 -59.25
N ALA A 657 -132.22 35.34 -60.26
CA ALA A 657 -131.61 34.02 -60.40
C ALA A 657 -130.09 34.09 -60.69
N ALA A 658 -129.66 35.02 -61.56
CA ALA A 658 -128.24 35.25 -61.82
C ALA A 658 -127.49 35.77 -60.59
N MET A 659 -128.14 36.60 -59.76
CA MET A 659 -127.60 37.09 -58.49
C MET A 659 -127.48 35.97 -57.46
N ALA A 660 -128.51 35.12 -57.31
CA ALA A 660 -128.44 33.94 -56.45
C ALA A 660 -127.32 32.99 -56.89
N LYS A 661 -127.09 32.85 -58.20
CA LYS A 661 -125.98 32.07 -58.75
C LYS A 661 -124.62 32.72 -58.46
N TYR A 662 -124.50 34.04 -58.59
CA TYR A 662 -123.30 34.78 -58.20
C TYR A 662 -123.00 34.61 -56.69
N GLU A 663 -123.99 34.77 -55.81
CA GLU A 663 -123.83 34.58 -54.35
C GLU A 663 -123.53 33.12 -53.98
N GLN A 664 -124.05 32.15 -54.73
CA GLN A 664 -123.69 30.74 -54.59
C GLN A 664 -122.23 30.51 -54.99
N VAL A 665 -121.79 31.03 -56.14
CA VAL A 665 -120.42 30.88 -56.63
C VAL A 665 -119.43 31.66 -55.77
N LYS A 666 -119.82 32.79 -55.20
CA LYS A 666 -119.06 33.57 -54.22
C LYS A 666 -118.84 32.78 -52.93
N ARG A 667 -119.89 32.15 -52.38
CA ARG A 667 -119.77 31.24 -51.22
C ARG A 667 -118.91 30.03 -51.53
N ALA A 668 -119.09 29.42 -52.70
CA ALA A 668 -118.23 28.32 -53.16
C ALA A 668 -116.77 28.77 -53.34
N ALA A 669 -116.51 29.98 -53.85
CA ALA A 669 -115.16 30.52 -54.00
C ALA A 669 -114.49 30.83 -52.65
N ALA A 670 -115.26 31.32 -51.67
CA ALA A 670 -114.78 31.51 -50.30
C ALA A 670 -114.44 30.18 -49.62
N ALA A 671 -115.22 29.12 -49.90
CA ALA A 671 -114.98 27.77 -49.40
C ALA A 671 -113.91 26.98 -50.19
N GLY A 672 -113.25 27.58 -51.19
CA GLY A 672 -112.25 26.89 -52.00
C GLY A 672 -112.80 25.92 -53.05
N GLN A 673 -114.10 25.96 -53.32
CA GLN A 673 -114.82 25.03 -54.20
C GLN A 673 -115.15 25.62 -55.58
N ALA A 674 -114.89 26.91 -55.80
CA ALA A 674 -115.00 27.56 -57.11
C ALA A 674 -113.79 28.47 -57.39
N THR A 675 -113.42 28.61 -58.65
CA THR A 675 -112.30 29.46 -59.10
C THR A 675 -112.74 30.91 -59.31
N THR A 676 -111.77 31.81 -59.39
CA THR A 676 -111.96 33.23 -59.70
C THR A 676 -112.50 33.39 -61.11
N ALA A 677 -112.12 32.51 -62.04
CA ALA A 677 -112.72 32.44 -63.37
C ALA A 677 -114.21 32.07 -63.31
N GLN A 678 -114.59 31.07 -62.52
CA GLN A 678 -116.00 30.72 -62.31
C GLN A 678 -116.78 31.85 -61.62
N LEU A 679 -116.16 32.55 -60.67
CA LEU A 679 -116.71 33.76 -60.06
C LEU A 679 -116.90 34.87 -61.09
N GLN A 680 -115.92 35.14 -61.95
CA GLN A 680 -116.01 36.11 -63.04
C GLN A 680 -117.06 35.71 -64.08
N SER A 681 -117.21 34.42 -64.41
CA SER A 681 -118.30 33.95 -65.27
C SER A 681 -119.67 34.20 -64.66
N ALA A 682 -119.82 34.02 -63.34
CA ALA A 682 -121.06 34.34 -62.63
C ALA A 682 -121.33 35.85 -62.60
N ILE A 683 -120.29 36.69 -62.43
CA ILE A 683 -120.37 38.15 -62.53
C ILE A 683 -120.75 38.58 -63.95
N ALA A 684 -120.15 37.97 -64.98
CA ALA A 684 -120.46 38.25 -66.38
C ALA A 684 -121.89 37.85 -66.74
N ALA A 685 -122.37 36.71 -66.24
CA ALA A 685 -123.76 36.29 -66.38
C ALA A 685 -124.73 37.27 -65.70
N LEU A 686 -124.39 37.76 -64.51
CA LEU A 686 -125.13 38.82 -63.81
C LEU A 686 -125.15 40.13 -64.62
N LYS A 687 -124.01 40.52 -65.20
CA LYS A 687 -123.89 41.72 -66.06
C LYS A 687 -124.73 41.61 -67.33
N ALA A 688 -124.69 40.46 -67.99
CA ALA A 688 -125.47 40.20 -69.20
C ALA A 688 -126.98 40.19 -68.92
N ALA A 689 -127.39 39.62 -67.78
CA ALA A 689 -128.78 39.64 -67.32
C ALA A 689 -129.27 41.08 -67.05
N MET A 690 -128.43 41.93 -66.44
CA MET A 690 -128.75 43.36 -66.26
C MET A 690 -128.85 44.13 -67.59
N ALA A 691 -127.95 43.87 -68.54
CA ALA A 691 -127.96 44.55 -69.84
C ALA A 691 -129.21 44.20 -70.69
N LYS A 692 -129.67 42.95 -70.65
CA LYS A 692 -130.91 42.51 -71.31
C LYS A 692 -132.17 43.16 -70.75
N ALA A 693 -132.14 43.70 -69.52
CA ALA A 693 -133.28 44.38 -68.92
C ALA A 693 -133.43 45.86 -69.33
N ALA A 694 -132.50 46.42 -70.11
CA ALA A 694 -132.37 47.87 -70.33
C ALA A 694 -132.73 48.41 -71.74
N THR A 695 -133.31 47.62 -72.66
CA THR A 695 -133.66 48.11 -74.02
C THR A 695 -135.06 47.67 -74.51
N PRO A 696 -135.89 48.58 -75.10
CA PRO A 696 -137.23 48.29 -75.64
C PRO A 696 -137.26 48.05 -77.17
N ALA A 697 -138.30 47.36 -77.65
CA ALA A 697 -138.49 46.81 -79.01
C ALA A 697 -138.92 47.82 -80.11
N PRO A 698 -138.93 47.40 -81.39
CA PRO A 698 -140.09 47.69 -82.26
C PRO A 698 -140.61 46.49 -83.10
N THR A 699 -141.78 46.70 -83.69
CA THR A 699 -142.78 45.75 -84.21
C THR A 699 -142.83 45.60 -85.75
N SER A 700 -142.95 44.35 -86.22
CA SER A 700 -143.73 43.77 -87.35
C SER A 700 -144.20 44.56 -88.59
N GLN A 701 -144.04 43.95 -89.79
CA GLN A 701 -145.05 43.96 -90.89
C GLN A 701 -144.89 42.72 -91.84
N PRO A 702 -145.97 42.16 -92.48
CA PRO A 702 -146.02 40.76 -92.96
C PRO A 702 -146.46 40.51 -94.44
N THR A 703 -146.43 39.21 -94.84
CA THR A 703 -147.12 38.48 -95.96
C THR A 703 -146.59 38.65 -97.41
N ALA A 704 -146.55 37.69 -98.36
CA ALA A 704 -147.36 36.47 -98.66
C ALA A 704 -146.64 35.54 -99.74
N PRO A 705 -147.23 34.49 -100.37
CA PRO A 705 -146.99 33.07 -100.01
C PRO A 705 -146.81 32.01 -101.15
N GLN A 706 -146.62 30.74 -100.73
CA GLN A 706 -146.86 29.43 -101.39
C GLN A 706 -145.79 28.72 -102.27
N SER A 707 -145.25 27.66 -101.66
CA SER A 707 -145.22 26.25 -102.13
C SER A 707 -144.03 25.69 -102.93
N GLN A 708 -143.59 24.51 -102.43
CA GLN A 708 -143.06 23.34 -103.13
C GLN A 708 -141.63 23.29 -103.69
N ALA A 709 -141.06 22.10 -103.51
CA ALA A 709 -139.90 21.48 -104.15
C ALA A 709 -138.51 22.01 -103.73
N ASN A 710 -137.73 21.21 -103.00
CA ASN A 710 -136.81 20.17 -103.48
C ASN A 710 -135.44 20.74 -103.92
N LEU A 711 -134.40 20.11 -103.38
CA LEU A 711 -132.99 19.95 -103.83
C LEU A 711 -132.67 20.29 -105.30
N PRO A 712 -131.39 20.58 -105.69
CA PRO A 712 -130.18 19.83 -105.28
C PRO A 712 -128.97 20.73 -104.88
N ALA A 713 -127.97 20.27 -104.12
CA ALA A 713 -127.10 19.10 -104.24
C ALA A 713 -126.09 19.13 -105.40
N ALA A 714 -124.92 18.57 -105.08
CA ALA A 714 -123.77 18.21 -105.92
C ALA A 714 -122.82 19.36 -106.31
N GLY A 715 -121.51 19.21 -106.19
CA GLY A 715 -120.69 18.04 -105.81
C GLY A 715 -119.23 18.51 -105.69
N ASP A 716 -118.41 17.98 -104.79
CA ASP A 716 -117.86 16.61 -104.79
C ASP A 716 -117.15 16.30 -106.12
N ALA A 717 -115.99 15.66 -106.19
CA ALA A 717 -115.12 14.95 -105.25
C ALA A 717 -113.74 14.91 -105.97
N THR A 718 -112.60 14.53 -105.39
CA THR A 718 -112.32 13.21 -104.81
C THR A 718 -110.99 13.25 -104.05
N SER A 719 -111.04 12.64 -102.87
CA SER A 719 -109.95 12.03 -102.09
C SER A 719 -109.16 10.96 -102.91
N PRO A 720 -108.08 10.31 -102.43
CA PRO A 720 -108.08 9.54 -101.17
C PRO A 720 -106.80 9.52 -100.32
N ALA A 721 -107.03 9.17 -99.04
CA ALA A 721 -106.24 8.30 -98.15
C ALA A 721 -104.76 8.65 -97.86
N GLY A 722 -104.22 8.51 -96.65
CA GLY A 722 -104.71 7.94 -95.40
C GLY A 722 -103.50 7.63 -94.49
N MET A 723 -103.78 7.53 -93.19
CA MET A 723 -103.10 6.68 -92.19
C MET A 723 -101.77 7.13 -91.53
N ILE A 724 -101.88 7.25 -90.19
CA ILE A 724 -101.02 6.67 -89.12
C ILE A 724 -99.64 7.32 -88.82
N GLY A 725 -99.54 7.91 -87.62
CA GLY A 725 -98.74 7.32 -86.52
C GLY A 725 -97.32 7.85 -86.19
N VAL A 726 -97.22 8.47 -85.00
CA VAL A 726 -96.26 8.19 -83.90
C VAL A 726 -94.76 8.58 -84.02
N ALA A 727 -94.30 9.29 -82.97
CA ALA A 727 -92.95 9.32 -82.34
C ALA A 727 -91.77 10.00 -83.08
N VAL A 728 -90.70 10.57 -82.49
CA VAL A 728 -90.25 11.02 -81.14
C VAL A 728 -88.82 11.60 -81.38
N LEU A 729 -88.38 12.53 -80.51
CA LEU A 729 -86.98 12.86 -80.10
C LEU A 729 -86.11 13.87 -80.88
N SER A 730 -85.38 14.65 -80.05
CA SER A 730 -83.94 15.02 -80.18
C SER A 730 -83.53 16.14 -81.15
N LEU A 731 -82.52 16.99 -80.93
CA LEU A 731 -81.63 17.35 -79.80
C LEU A 731 -80.69 18.47 -80.34
N PHE A 732 -80.39 19.49 -79.52
CA PHE A 732 -79.07 20.17 -79.36
C PHE A 732 -78.39 21.11 -80.41
N ARG A 733 -77.65 22.07 -79.82
CA ARG A 733 -76.44 22.85 -80.25
C ARG A 733 -76.65 24.17 -81.01
N LEU A 734 -75.80 25.21 -80.93
CA LEU A 734 -74.70 25.69 -80.05
C LEU A 734 -74.10 26.98 -80.73
N LEU A 735 -73.50 27.91 -79.96
CA LEU A 735 -72.56 29.01 -80.32
C LEU A 735 -73.09 30.26 -81.09
N GLY A 736 -72.58 31.49 -80.91
CA GLY A 736 -71.43 32.04 -80.16
C GLY A 736 -71.20 33.56 -80.44
N TYR A 737 -70.05 34.10 -79.97
CA TYR A 737 -69.47 35.48 -80.05
C TYR A 737 -69.72 36.42 -78.82
N ALA A 738 -68.75 37.15 -78.20
CA ALA A 738 -67.28 37.29 -78.34
C ALA A 738 -66.60 38.12 -77.20
N LYS A 739 -65.29 37.86 -76.96
CA LYS A 739 -64.15 38.80 -76.64
C LYS A 739 -64.14 39.60 -75.28
N LYS A 740 -63.03 39.90 -74.57
CA LYS A 740 -61.55 40.03 -74.86
C LYS A 740 -60.72 40.38 -73.57
N ARG A 741 -59.47 39.82 -73.43
CA ARG A 741 -58.17 40.34 -72.85
C ARG A 741 -58.08 40.77 -71.35
N ARG A 742 -56.93 40.80 -70.62
CA ARG A 742 -55.44 40.80 -70.84
C ARG A 742 -54.72 40.55 -69.48
N ASP A 743 -53.62 39.76 -69.42
CA ASP A 743 -52.17 40.09 -69.19
C ASP A 743 -51.67 40.35 -67.72
N ASP A 744 -50.62 39.58 -67.38
CA ASP A 744 -49.33 39.86 -66.67
C ASP A 744 -49.15 40.10 -65.14
N THR A 745 -48.14 39.37 -64.62
CA THR A 745 -47.07 39.63 -63.60
C THR A 745 -47.42 40.30 -62.26
N ASP A 746 -47.16 39.64 -61.12
CA ASP A 746 -45.88 39.51 -60.38
C ASP A 746 -45.94 38.32 -59.40
#